data_AF-A0A7S2RLQ8-F1
#
_entry.id   AF-A0A7S2RLQ8-F1
#
_cell.length_a   1.000
_cell.length_b   1.000
_cell.length_c   1.000
_cell.angle_alpha   90.00
_cell.angle_beta   90.00
_cell.angle_gamma   90.00
#
_symmetry.space_group_name_H-M   'P 1'
#
loop_
_entity.id
_entity.type
_entity.pdbx_description
1 polymer ?
#
loop_
_entity_poly.entity_id
_entity_poly.type
_entity_poly.pdbx_seq_one_letter_code
_entity_poly.pdbx_strand_id
1 'polypeptide(L)'
;RNKRLPKVEDKHLLSYLTNGPLKDRQAAQVVSVALTDDFMKMLNLSHDLINNFIPHVLSKINRVSYGLLSKVDLKFALESDPNISLTRRLASIPFVGKDVPSRASQFSHPDIVIGLTILAYRYEGLRFTDFTTLIAELREKLDGELGPWHKRSSALRYASWVEEAGGKVRGPREGDNFNGSNNDHEEMAKVFSTGGDRRSDDIWPLHLLDLKDDHHMFVTYSLLKNIPVAIQYYLHNIVFPLTMEQNMEKINASGQDLGGEMLFGRRVGFSGTPSDLLPEELGQCQYEECVDGQILNYLTSEDIMSSRILGQDWSVAKLLDAIATNEPSFHCLIDSGALITGMSNYEVAKYLLSHGLSKQFDGVVFLDNKDRKMILLRHGMHVVRLNQAGVPTHKRFSFYDQIHTTGMDIHQCIDARAVLTLGKDMTFRDYAQGAFRMRGIGQGQTLELFIIPEVMQLIDDQILRCSPQLSTNVQNTPTLSPQVSQGYGNNLLPLPSSSAYSSGSTNVAQSSVRLLTNVSAWLTINGMKSENMQFRMLCQQSVNNVIRKQTFGILKIAYKELTQLAFAGRVKEIALITAAAANQRAGDIAQDLESVFDGSRSLFADDIEEIHTVVQASSVGRGETQVIVGIQKIQKCLDVLSERIDSTIHNNIPLPRPLSEMIRNEVERNREFLKDDYGRAVVDKILMILVNSESRSSSTIRQSANIENAEADEDHELEKEQVAEEEVLQEQEEEEEEEEEEEEEEEQEEVVKEIAKKEKVFQRWRESNSMACI
;
A
#
# COMPACT_ATOMS: atom_id res chain seq x y z
N ARG A 1 -14.71 -40.59 4.28
CA ARG A 1 -13.82 -41.79 4.22
C ARG A 1 -13.24 -42.07 2.82
N ASN A 2 -13.72 -41.47 1.72
CA ASN A 2 -13.19 -41.67 0.34
C ASN A 2 -12.12 -40.65 -0.12
N LYS A 3 -11.38 -40.02 0.79
CA LYS A 3 -10.29 -39.06 0.46
C LYS A 3 -9.01 -39.34 1.24
N ARG A 4 -8.65 -40.60 1.45
CA ARG A 4 -7.31 -40.93 1.98
C ARG A 4 -6.36 -41.10 0.81
N LEU A 5 -5.28 -40.32 0.79
CA LEU A 5 -4.17 -40.51 -0.15
C LEU A 5 -3.55 -41.88 0.17
N PRO A 6 -3.67 -42.89 -0.71
CA PRO A 6 -3.50 -44.30 -0.34
C PRO A 6 -2.05 -44.72 -0.04
N LYS A 7 -1.08 -43.80 -0.08
CA LYS A 7 0.36 -44.10 0.02
C LYS A 7 1.12 -43.30 1.09
N VAL A 8 0.47 -42.42 1.84
CA VAL A 8 1.13 -41.57 2.85
C VAL A 8 0.37 -41.64 4.16
N GLU A 9 1.07 -41.84 5.27
CA GLU A 9 0.47 -41.75 6.60
C GLU A 9 0.17 -40.29 6.96
N ASP A 10 -1.01 -40.03 7.55
CA ASP A 10 -1.47 -38.69 7.94
C ASP A 10 -0.43 -37.93 8.79
N LYS A 11 0.39 -38.64 9.58
CA LYS A 11 1.46 -38.04 10.39
C LYS A 11 2.52 -37.30 9.56
N HIS A 12 2.88 -37.84 8.38
CA HIS A 12 3.88 -37.24 7.52
C HIS A 12 3.31 -36.04 6.77
N LEU A 13 2.02 -36.09 6.39
CA LEU A 13 1.33 -34.96 5.78
C LEU A 13 1.17 -33.80 6.78
N LEU A 14 0.75 -34.07 8.01
CA LEU A 14 0.61 -33.06 9.07
C LEU A 14 1.97 -32.43 9.45
N SER A 15 3.02 -33.26 9.57
CA SER A 15 4.37 -32.75 9.85
C SER A 15 4.86 -31.85 8.73
N TYR A 16 4.65 -32.23 7.47
CA TYR A 16 5.00 -31.41 6.31
C TYR A 16 4.24 -30.08 6.29
N LEU A 17 2.93 -30.10 6.52
CA LEU A 17 2.10 -28.90 6.55
C LEU A 17 2.48 -27.90 7.65
N THR A 18 2.96 -28.39 8.81
CA THR A 18 3.27 -27.52 9.96
C THR A 18 4.72 -27.07 9.99
N ASN A 19 5.65 -27.97 9.66
CA ASN A 19 7.08 -27.73 9.84
C ASN A 19 7.81 -27.43 8.52
N GLY A 20 7.18 -27.74 7.38
CA GLY A 20 7.82 -27.64 6.08
C GLY A 20 8.96 -28.65 5.88
N PRO A 21 9.71 -28.53 4.78
CA PRO A 21 10.70 -29.50 4.35
C PRO A 21 12.06 -29.31 5.01
N LEU A 22 12.30 -28.11 5.56
CA LEU A 22 13.55 -27.74 6.22
C LEU A 22 13.67 -28.38 7.60
N LYS A 23 12.57 -28.36 8.37
CA LYS A 23 12.51 -28.88 9.75
C LYS A 23 12.28 -30.39 9.79
N ASP A 24 11.51 -30.97 8.85
CA ASP A 24 11.29 -32.43 8.79
C ASP A 24 11.60 -33.02 7.39
N ARG A 25 12.88 -33.34 7.18
CA ARG A 25 13.38 -33.96 5.94
C ARG A 25 12.82 -35.36 5.69
N GLN A 26 12.44 -36.09 6.74
CA GLN A 26 11.91 -37.45 6.58
C GLN A 26 10.48 -37.39 6.03
N ALA A 27 9.63 -36.52 6.58
CA ALA A 27 8.31 -36.28 6.03
C ALA A 27 8.38 -35.80 4.57
N ALA A 28 9.27 -34.85 4.26
CA ALA A 28 9.45 -34.34 2.90
C ALA A 28 9.84 -35.42 1.88
N GLN A 29 10.73 -36.34 2.25
CA GLN A 29 11.13 -37.44 1.38
C GLN A 29 10.01 -38.46 1.15
N VAL A 30 9.25 -38.80 2.19
CA VAL A 30 8.12 -39.74 2.07
C VAL A 30 7.02 -39.16 1.18
N VAL A 31 6.70 -37.89 1.38
CA VAL A 31 5.64 -37.18 0.68
C VAL A 31 6.00 -36.96 -0.79
N SER A 32 7.23 -36.53 -1.10
CA SER A 32 7.70 -36.33 -2.49
C SER A 32 7.74 -37.61 -3.33
N VAL A 33 8.04 -38.76 -2.71
CA VAL A 33 8.06 -40.06 -3.40
C VAL A 33 6.64 -40.60 -3.64
N ALA A 34 5.71 -40.29 -2.73
CA ALA A 34 4.40 -40.92 -2.70
C ALA A 34 3.29 -40.11 -3.42
N LEU A 35 3.45 -38.79 -3.54
CA LEU A 35 2.47 -37.89 -4.16
C LEU A 35 2.83 -37.57 -5.62
N THR A 36 1.80 -37.28 -6.42
CA THR A 36 1.97 -36.73 -7.78
C THR A 36 2.21 -35.22 -7.72
N ASP A 37 2.68 -34.64 -8.82
CA ASP A 37 2.96 -33.20 -8.97
C ASP A 37 1.80 -32.33 -8.49
N ASP A 38 0.57 -32.60 -8.92
CA ASP A 38 -0.62 -31.83 -8.51
C ASP A 38 -0.90 -31.89 -7.00
N PHE A 39 -0.74 -33.07 -6.38
CA PHE A 39 -0.96 -33.21 -4.93
C PHE A 39 0.15 -32.54 -4.13
N MET A 40 1.38 -32.54 -4.63
CA MET A 40 2.49 -31.80 -4.03
C MET A 40 2.28 -30.30 -4.09
N LYS A 41 1.85 -29.78 -5.24
CA LYS A 41 1.50 -28.35 -5.39
C LYS A 41 0.42 -27.94 -4.40
N MET A 42 -0.66 -28.72 -4.30
CA MET A 42 -1.71 -28.45 -3.32
C MET A 42 -1.21 -28.50 -1.87
N LEU A 43 -0.26 -29.40 -1.57
CA LEU A 43 0.32 -29.52 -0.24
C LEU A 43 1.22 -28.33 0.10
N ASN A 44 2.03 -27.86 -0.86
CA ASN A 44 2.86 -26.67 -0.70
C ASN A 44 2.00 -25.42 -0.50
N LEU A 45 0.99 -25.22 -1.36
CA LEU A 45 0.03 -24.13 -1.17
C LEU A 45 -0.63 -24.18 0.20
N SER A 46 -1.01 -25.38 0.67
CA SER A 46 -1.61 -25.54 2.00
C SER A 46 -0.64 -25.20 3.13
N HIS A 47 0.65 -25.51 2.97
CA HIS A 47 1.70 -25.15 3.91
C HIS A 47 1.88 -23.62 3.97
N ASP A 48 2.02 -22.97 2.83
CA ASP A 48 2.21 -21.52 2.73
C ASP A 48 0.97 -20.76 3.22
N LEU A 49 -0.23 -21.27 2.91
CA LEU A 49 -1.48 -20.70 3.38
C LEU A 49 -1.58 -20.73 4.92
N ILE A 50 -1.17 -21.83 5.56
CA ILE A 50 -1.30 -22.00 7.02
C ILE A 50 -0.24 -21.20 7.78
N ASN A 51 1.01 -21.22 7.32
CA ASN A 51 2.14 -20.65 8.08
C ASN A 51 2.45 -19.21 7.70
N ASN A 52 2.16 -18.79 6.46
CA ASN A 52 2.55 -17.46 5.97
C ASN A 52 1.33 -16.59 5.67
N PHE A 53 0.48 -17.01 4.72
CA PHE A 53 -0.55 -16.12 4.16
C PHE A 53 -1.70 -15.84 5.14
N ILE A 54 -2.26 -16.86 5.81
CA ILE A 54 -3.35 -16.64 6.78
C ILE A 54 -2.88 -15.81 7.98
N PRO A 55 -1.74 -16.13 8.64
CA PRO A 55 -1.23 -15.29 9.73
C PRO A 55 -1.02 -13.84 9.31
N HIS A 56 -0.43 -13.62 8.12
CA HIS A 56 -0.26 -12.28 7.56
C HIS A 56 -1.60 -11.56 7.38
N VAL A 57 -2.54 -12.15 6.62
CA VAL A 57 -3.85 -11.56 6.32
C VAL A 57 -4.67 -11.29 7.59
N LEU A 58 -4.59 -12.16 8.60
CA LEU A 58 -5.27 -11.97 9.88
C LEU A 58 -4.59 -10.95 10.80
N SER A 59 -3.29 -10.69 10.62
CA SER A 59 -2.57 -9.66 11.37
C SER A 59 -2.97 -8.24 10.93
N LYS A 60 -3.45 -8.08 9.70
CA LYS A 60 -3.83 -6.79 9.12
C LYS A 60 -5.17 -6.30 9.65
N ILE A 61 -5.27 -4.99 9.83
CA ILE A 61 -6.46 -4.34 10.40
C ILE A 61 -7.32 -3.78 9.28
N ASN A 62 -8.59 -4.18 9.23
CA ASN A 62 -9.56 -3.67 8.26
C ASN A 62 -9.78 -2.16 8.45
N ARG A 63 -9.89 -1.42 7.35
CA ARG A 63 -9.97 0.04 7.26
C ARG A 63 -8.75 0.79 7.80
N VAL A 64 -7.62 0.11 8.02
CA VAL A 64 -6.33 0.73 8.38
C VAL A 64 -5.24 0.25 7.43
N SER A 65 -5.11 -1.06 7.22
CA SER A 65 -4.15 -1.63 6.27
C SER A 65 -4.81 -2.00 4.93
N TYR A 66 -6.08 -2.40 4.96
CA TYR A 66 -6.83 -2.80 3.77
C TYR A 66 -8.32 -2.54 3.95
N GLY A 67 -9.08 -2.55 2.85
CA GLY A 67 -10.53 -2.47 2.88
C GLY A 67 -11.15 -2.34 1.49
N LEU A 68 -12.46 -2.10 1.42
CA LEU A 68 -13.16 -1.78 0.18
C LEU A 68 -13.31 -0.26 0.02
N LEU A 69 -13.34 0.20 -1.23
CA LEU A 69 -13.76 1.57 -1.54
C LEU A 69 -15.24 1.75 -1.20
N SER A 70 -15.53 2.75 -0.36
CA SER A 70 -16.90 3.11 -0.04
C SER A 70 -17.59 3.75 -1.26
N LYS A 71 -18.91 3.99 -1.16
CA LYS A 71 -19.64 4.68 -2.23
C LYS A 71 -19.11 6.09 -2.49
N VAL A 72 -18.60 6.75 -1.45
CA VAL A 72 -18.05 8.10 -1.54
C VAL A 72 -16.68 8.03 -2.21
N ASP A 73 -15.83 7.10 -1.76
CA ASP A 73 -14.47 6.92 -2.30
C ASP A 73 -14.51 6.50 -3.78
N LEU A 74 -15.43 5.60 -4.15
CA LEU A 74 -15.64 5.22 -5.55
C LEU A 74 -16.02 6.42 -6.42
N LYS A 75 -16.86 7.33 -5.88
CA LYS A 75 -17.28 8.51 -6.63
C LYS A 75 -16.10 9.46 -6.84
N PHE A 76 -15.30 9.70 -5.81
CA PHE A 76 -14.08 10.50 -5.94
C PHE A 76 -13.07 9.88 -6.89
N ALA A 77 -12.83 8.58 -6.77
CA ALA A 77 -11.89 7.89 -7.64
C ALA A 77 -12.32 7.92 -9.12
N LEU A 78 -13.63 7.85 -9.40
CA LEU A 78 -14.18 8.01 -10.75
C LEU A 78 -14.17 9.46 -11.26
N GLU A 79 -14.20 10.45 -10.37
CA GLU A 79 -14.05 11.87 -10.72
C GLU A 79 -12.60 12.18 -11.13
N SER A 80 -11.62 11.56 -10.45
CA SER A 80 -10.19 11.70 -10.77
C SER A 80 -9.76 10.87 -11.99
N ASP A 81 -10.12 9.57 -12.03
CA ASP A 81 -9.79 8.67 -13.15
C ASP A 81 -11.05 7.95 -13.67
N PRO A 82 -11.55 8.34 -14.86
CA PRO A 82 -12.69 7.68 -15.51
C PRO A 82 -12.47 6.20 -15.83
N ASN A 83 -11.21 5.74 -15.94
CA ASN A 83 -10.83 4.39 -16.37
C ASN A 83 -10.31 3.50 -15.24
N ILE A 84 -10.71 3.77 -14.00
CA ILE A 84 -10.29 2.98 -12.82
C ILE A 84 -10.48 1.47 -13.02
N SER A 85 -9.43 0.71 -12.63
CA SER A 85 -9.39 -0.74 -12.78
C SER A 85 -10.54 -1.45 -12.05
N LEU A 86 -11.01 -2.55 -12.63
CA LEU A 86 -12.10 -3.34 -12.02
C LEU A 86 -11.67 -3.99 -10.70
N THR A 87 -10.41 -4.41 -10.59
CA THR A 87 -9.81 -4.93 -9.37
C THR A 87 -9.90 -3.91 -8.25
N ARG A 88 -9.55 -2.65 -8.50
CA ARG A 88 -9.61 -1.59 -7.49
C ARG A 88 -11.04 -1.29 -7.02
N ARG A 89 -12.03 -1.49 -7.88
CA ARG A 89 -13.45 -1.29 -7.54
C ARG A 89 -14.05 -2.42 -6.71
N LEU A 90 -13.64 -3.67 -6.96
CA LEU A 90 -14.31 -4.87 -6.46
C LEU A 90 -13.49 -5.67 -5.43
N ALA A 91 -12.17 -5.63 -5.48
CA ALA A 91 -11.27 -6.33 -4.55
C ALA A 91 -10.81 -5.41 -3.41
N SER A 92 -10.18 -6.00 -2.38
CA SER A 92 -9.54 -5.24 -1.31
C SER A 92 -8.37 -4.43 -1.84
N ILE A 93 -8.25 -3.19 -1.37
CA ILE A 93 -7.14 -2.30 -1.70
C ILE A 93 -6.38 -1.89 -0.43
N PRO A 94 -5.10 -1.47 -0.56
CA PRO A 94 -4.34 -0.93 0.56
C PRO A 94 -4.93 0.37 1.11
N PHE A 95 -4.76 0.59 2.41
CA PHE A 95 -5.11 1.84 3.10
C PHE A 95 -3.82 2.46 3.64
N VAL A 96 -3.70 3.78 3.48
CA VAL A 96 -2.52 4.58 3.91
C VAL A 96 -2.60 4.85 5.40
N GLY A 97 -3.82 4.91 5.90
CA GLY A 97 -4.11 4.94 7.31
C GLY A 97 -5.59 4.76 7.53
N LYS A 98 -6.05 5.20 8.69
CA LYS A 98 -7.41 4.88 9.11
C LYS A 98 -8.45 5.52 8.19
N ASP A 99 -9.29 4.68 7.60
CA ASP A 99 -10.40 5.04 6.72
C ASP A 99 -9.99 5.76 5.41
N VAL A 100 -8.69 5.84 5.12
CA VAL A 100 -8.13 6.50 3.94
C VAL A 100 -7.54 5.46 2.99
N PRO A 101 -8.22 5.13 1.88
CA PRO A 101 -7.69 4.20 0.89
C PRO A 101 -6.52 4.82 0.13
N SER A 102 -5.51 4.02 -0.21
CA SER A 102 -4.45 4.44 -1.16
C SER A 102 -5.08 4.84 -2.49
N ARG A 103 -4.58 5.89 -3.16
CA ARG A 103 -5.13 6.48 -4.39
C ARG A 103 -4.98 5.61 -5.64
N ALA A 104 -3.85 4.92 -5.79
CA ALA A 104 -3.55 4.10 -6.97
C ALA A 104 -3.17 2.65 -6.65
N SER A 105 -2.57 2.40 -5.49
CA SER A 105 -1.93 1.12 -5.16
C SER A 105 -2.92 -0.04 -5.08
N GLN A 106 -2.42 -1.24 -5.39
CA GLN A 106 -3.14 -2.51 -5.36
C GLN A 106 -2.19 -3.60 -4.87
N PHE A 107 -2.72 -4.59 -4.16
CA PHE A 107 -1.94 -5.75 -3.76
C PHE A 107 -1.53 -6.56 -5.00
N SER A 108 -0.27 -6.98 -5.04
CA SER A 108 0.31 -7.72 -6.17
C SER A 108 0.13 -9.23 -6.04
N HIS A 109 0.21 -9.77 -4.82
CA HIS A 109 0.14 -11.21 -4.57
C HIS A 109 -1.31 -11.72 -4.57
N PRO A 110 -1.71 -12.63 -5.49
CA PRO A 110 -3.11 -13.01 -5.66
C PRO A 110 -3.70 -13.70 -4.43
N ASP A 111 -2.94 -14.56 -3.74
CA ASP A 111 -3.45 -15.23 -2.53
C ASP A 111 -3.73 -14.25 -1.37
N ILE A 112 -2.91 -13.21 -1.24
CA ILE A 112 -3.12 -12.14 -0.24
C ILE A 112 -4.33 -11.30 -0.63
N VAL A 113 -4.45 -10.91 -1.92
CA VAL A 113 -5.61 -10.17 -2.43
C VAL A 113 -6.91 -10.95 -2.17
N ILE A 114 -6.92 -12.26 -2.45
CA ILE A 114 -8.08 -13.13 -2.23
C ILE A 114 -8.43 -13.17 -0.74
N GLY A 115 -7.44 -13.38 0.13
CA GLY A 115 -7.62 -13.43 1.58
C GLY A 115 -8.19 -12.12 2.15
N LEU A 116 -7.55 -11.00 1.82
CA LEU A 116 -7.97 -9.67 2.27
C LEU A 116 -9.33 -9.28 1.69
N THR A 117 -9.62 -9.63 0.43
CA THR A 117 -10.93 -9.38 -0.18
C THR A 117 -12.04 -10.13 0.56
N ILE A 118 -11.82 -11.43 0.87
CA ILE A 118 -12.79 -12.21 1.64
C ILE A 118 -13.04 -11.54 3.01
N LEU A 119 -11.99 -11.15 3.72
CA LEU A 119 -12.13 -10.51 5.02
C LEU A 119 -12.83 -9.14 4.93
N ALA A 120 -12.48 -8.32 3.94
CA ALA A 120 -13.06 -7.00 3.75
C ALA A 120 -14.58 -7.09 3.55
N TYR A 121 -15.07 -7.96 2.67
CA TYR A 121 -16.52 -8.17 2.51
C TYR A 121 -17.16 -8.81 3.74
N ARG A 122 -16.44 -9.59 4.54
CA ARG A 122 -16.97 -10.17 5.79
C ARG A 122 -17.13 -9.12 6.89
N TYR A 123 -16.25 -8.13 6.94
CA TYR A 123 -16.31 -7.05 7.93
C TYR A 123 -17.23 -5.90 7.50
N GLU A 124 -17.15 -5.48 6.24
CA GLU A 124 -17.89 -4.32 5.70
C GLU A 124 -19.27 -4.70 5.14
N GLY A 125 -19.44 -5.96 4.72
CA GLY A 125 -20.64 -6.44 4.03
C GLY A 125 -20.68 -6.03 2.55
N LEU A 126 -21.70 -6.52 1.84
CA LEU A 126 -21.93 -6.10 0.45
C LEU A 126 -22.34 -4.61 0.40
N ARG A 127 -21.83 -3.86 -0.58
CA ARG A 127 -22.40 -2.53 -0.89
C ARG A 127 -23.75 -2.73 -1.58
N PHE A 128 -24.61 -1.72 -1.52
CA PHE A 128 -25.93 -1.82 -2.17
C PHE A 128 -25.82 -2.12 -3.67
N THR A 129 -24.82 -1.55 -4.36
CA THR A 129 -24.52 -1.81 -5.78
C THR A 129 -24.08 -3.25 -6.03
N ASP A 130 -23.25 -3.80 -5.15
CA ASP A 130 -22.78 -5.19 -5.23
C ASP A 130 -23.96 -6.14 -5.03
N PHE A 131 -24.82 -5.84 -4.06
CA PHE A 131 -26.03 -6.61 -3.77
C PHE A 131 -27.03 -6.59 -4.93
N THR A 132 -27.26 -5.44 -5.56
CA THR A 132 -28.12 -5.36 -6.74
C THR A 132 -27.58 -6.22 -7.88
N THR A 133 -26.27 -6.19 -8.11
CA THR A 133 -25.60 -7.05 -9.11
C THR A 133 -25.75 -8.54 -8.77
N LEU A 134 -25.54 -8.92 -7.51
CA LEU A 134 -25.71 -10.30 -7.01
C LEU A 134 -27.12 -10.84 -7.27
N ILE A 135 -28.14 -10.06 -6.91
CA ILE A 135 -29.53 -10.48 -7.07
C ILE A 135 -29.93 -10.51 -8.55
N ALA A 136 -29.44 -9.57 -9.37
CA ALA A 136 -29.68 -9.56 -10.81
C ALA A 136 -29.10 -10.82 -11.48
N GLU A 137 -27.88 -11.20 -11.14
CA GLU A 137 -27.23 -12.42 -11.66
C GLU A 137 -27.95 -13.70 -11.20
N LEU A 138 -28.39 -13.75 -9.94
CA LEU A 138 -29.20 -14.86 -9.43
C LEU A 138 -30.57 -14.94 -10.12
N ARG A 139 -31.16 -13.79 -10.49
CA ARG A 139 -32.42 -13.71 -11.23
C ARG A 139 -32.27 -14.20 -12.66
N GLU A 140 -31.20 -13.80 -13.34
CA GLU A 140 -30.88 -14.27 -14.69
C GLU A 140 -30.67 -15.80 -14.71
N LYS A 141 -29.94 -16.35 -13.74
CA LYS A 141 -29.80 -17.80 -13.56
C LYS A 141 -31.13 -18.49 -13.29
N LEU A 142 -31.97 -17.89 -12.44
CA LEU A 142 -33.30 -18.40 -12.18
C LEU A 142 -34.12 -18.50 -13.47
N ASP A 143 -34.10 -17.48 -14.32
CA ASP A 143 -34.85 -17.43 -15.57
C ASP A 143 -34.35 -18.48 -16.58
N GLY A 144 -33.05 -18.82 -16.56
CA GLY A 144 -32.45 -19.89 -17.38
C GLY A 144 -32.69 -21.32 -16.89
N GLU A 145 -33.04 -21.51 -15.61
CA GLU A 145 -33.29 -22.85 -15.02
C GLU A 145 -34.68 -23.40 -15.39
N LEU A 146 -34.76 -24.70 -15.68
CA LEU A 146 -36.02 -25.36 -16.05
C LEU A 146 -36.81 -25.86 -14.83
N GLY A 147 -38.15 -25.77 -14.90
CA GLY A 147 -39.07 -26.30 -13.89
C GLY A 147 -39.84 -25.23 -13.09
N PRO A 148 -40.64 -25.62 -12.08
CA PRO A 148 -41.39 -24.67 -11.25
C PRO A 148 -40.46 -23.72 -10.47
N TRP A 149 -40.76 -22.42 -10.49
CA TRP A 149 -39.91 -21.37 -9.92
C TRP A 149 -39.43 -21.62 -8.49
N HIS A 150 -40.30 -22.16 -7.63
CA HIS A 150 -39.99 -22.42 -6.22
C HIS A 150 -39.09 -23.65 -5.98
N LYS A 151 -38.89 -24.51 -6.98
CA LYS A 151 -38.03 -25.72 -6.91
C LYS A 151 -36.70 -25.57 -7.64
N ARG A 152 -36.49 -24.43 -8.30
CA ARG A 152 -35.27 -24.08 -9.02
C ARG A 152 -34.10 -23.90 -8.04
N SER A 153 -32.89 -24.27 -8.43
CA SER A 153 -31.71 -24.20 -7.57
C SER A 153 -31.42 -22.78 -7.11
N SER A 154 -31.62 -21.78 -7.97
CA SER A 154 -31.38 -20.37 -7.63
C SER A 154 -32.41 -19.84 -6.61
N ALA A 155 -33.67 -20.26 -6.71
CA ALA A 155 -34.71 -19.88 -5.73
C ALA A 155 -34.50 -20.57 -4.37
N LEU A 156 -34.10 -21.84 -4.37
CA LEU A 156 -33.77 -22.58 -3.14
C LEU A 156 -32.54 -21.99 -2.44
N ARG A 157 -31.53 -21.57 -3.21
CA ARG A 157 -30.35 -20.88 -2.66
C ARG A 157 -30.73 -19.54 -2.02
N TYR A 158 -31.54 -18.73 -2.70
CA TYR A 158 -32.06 -17.48 -2.13
C TYR A 158 -32.87 -17.71 -0.85
N ALA A 159 -33.74 -18.73 -0.84
CA ALA A 159 -34.50 -19.09 0.35
C ALA A 159 -33.60 -19.51 1.52
N SER A 160 -32.56 -20.32 1.25
CA SER A 160 -31.53 -20.67 2.23
C SER A 160 -30.82 -19.44 2.80
N TRP A 161 -30.47 -18.44 1.98
CA TRP A 161 -29.85 -17.21 2.47
C TRP A 161 -30.78 -16.41 3.39
N VAL A 162 -32.07 -16.31 3.03
CA VAL A 162 -33.08 -15.61 3.84
C VAL A 162 -33.33 -16.35 5.15
N GLU A 163 -33.41 -17.67 5.13
CA GLU A 163 -33.58 -18.51 6.33
C GLU A 163 -32.37 -18.43 7.27
N GLU A 164 -31.14 -18.47 6.74
CA GLU A 164 -29.91 -18.29 7.52
C GLU A 164 -29.82 -16.90 8.17
N ALA A 165 -30.38 -15.89 7.51
CA ALA A 165 -30.47 -14.54 8.06
C ALA A 165 -31.58 -14.37 9.11
N GLY A 166 -32.39 -15.42 9.35
CA GLY A 166 -33.52 -15.39 10.28
C GLY A 166 -34.80 -14.79 9.71
N GLY A 167 -34.84 -14.51 8.40
CA GLY A 167 -36.04 -14.09 7.68
C GLY A 167 -36.84 -15.27 7.13
N LYS A 168 -38.01 -14.98 6.56
CA LYS A 168 -38.82 -15.98 5.87
C LYS A 168 -39.20 -15.51 4.48
N VAL A 169 -38.96 -16.36 3.48
CA VAL A 169 -39.46 -16.10 2.12
C VAL A 169 -40.97 -16.37 2.09
N ARG A 170 -41.74 -15.45 1.50
CA ARG A 170 -43.18 -15.60 1.33
C ARG A 170 -43.48 -16.80 0.43
N GLY A 171 -43.94 -17.90 1.02
CA GLY A 171 -44.38 -19.09 0.29
C GLY A 171 -45.90 -19.14 0.11
N PRO A 172 -46.40 -19.93 -0.86
CA PRO A 172 -47.78 -20.44 -0.80
C PRO A 172 -47.96 -21.25 0.49
N ARG A 173 -49.18 -21.23 1.05
CA ARG A 173 -49.49 -22.05 2.24
C ARG A 173 -49.33 -23.54 1.92
N GLU A 174 -48.89 -24.35 2.90
CA GLU A 174 -48.95 -25.81 2.79
C GLU A 174 -50.39 -26.23 2.48
N GLY A 175 -50.66 -26.60 1.21
CA GLY A 175 -52.00 -26.96 0.72
C GLY A 175 -52.38 -26.41 -0.66
N ASP A 176 -51.67 -25.41 -1.21
CA ASP A 176 -52.01 -24.86 -2.53
C ASP A 176 -51.36 -25.66 -3.67
N ASN A 177 -52.17 -26.42 -4.40
CA ASN A 177 -51.77 -27.13 -5.63
C ASN A 177 -51.65 -26.15 -6.80
N PHE A 178 -50.46 -25.60 -7.03
CA PHE A 178 -50.17 -24.84 -8.26
C PHE A 178 -49.76 -25.79 -9.40
N ASN A 179 -50.62 -25.90 -10.41
CA ASN A 179 -50.34 -26.60 -11.66
C ASN A 179 -49.50 -25.69 -12.55
N GLY A 180 -48.21 -25.97 -12.67
CA GLY A 180 -47.25 -25.13 -13.41
C GLY A 180 -47.68 -24.81 -14.84
N SER A 181 -48.20 -23.61 -15.04
CA SER A 181 -48.44 -23.01 -16.36
C SER A 181 -47.95 -21.57 -16.36
N ASN A 182 -47.52 -21.09 -17.54
CA ASN A 182 -46.86 -19.79 -17.70
C ASN A 182 -47.70 -18.55 -17.29
N ASN A 183 -48.97 -18.73 -16.90
CA ASN A 183 -49.86 -17.66 -16.41
C ASN A 183 -49.83 -17.46 -14.88
N ASP A 184 -49.03 -18.21 -14.14
CA ASP A 184 -48.98 -18.16 -12.67
C ASP A 184 -48.45 -16.82 -12.11
N HIS A 185 -47.84 -15.96 -12.94
CA HIS A 185 -47.19 -14.71 -12.52
C HIS A 185 -48.20 -13.64 -12.02
N GLU A 186 -49.38 -13.53 -12.65
CA GLU A 186 -50.43 -12.61 -12.21
C GLU A 186 -51.28 -13.16 -11.06
N GLU A 187 -51.51 -14.48 -11.03
CA GLU A 187 -52.28 -15.13 -9.97
C GLU A 187 -51.50 -15.21 -8.65
N MET A 188 -50.19 -15.54 -8.69
CA MET A 188 -49.35 -15.50 -7.49
C MET A 188 -49.23 -14.08 -6.92
N ALA A 189 -48.99 -13.07 -7.76
CA ALA A 189 -48.89 -11.68 -7.32
C ALA A 189 -50.16 -11.19 -6.61
N LYS A 190 -51.35 -11.61 -7.08
CA LYS A 190 -52.64 -11.33 -6.40
C LYS A 190 -52.73 -12.03 -5.04
N VAL A 191 -52.38 -13.31 -4.94
CA VAL A 191 -52.40 -14.09 -3.68
C VAL A 191 -51.44 -13.50 -2.63
N PHE A 192 -50.29 -12.98 -3.05
CA PHE A 192 -49.33 -12.33 -2.15
C PHE A 192 -49.74 -10.91 -1.74
N SER A 193 -50.58 -10.23 -2.52
CA SER A 193 -51.07 -8.86 -2.25
C SER A 193 -52.32 -8.81 -1.36
N THR A 194 -53.16 -9.85 -1.37
CA THR A 194 -54.36 -9.95 -0.52
C THR A 194 -54.12 -10.81 0.71
N GLY A 195 -53.70 -10.21 1.83
CA GLY A 195 -53.69 -10.89 3.14
C GLY A 195 -53.04 -10.05 4.24
N GLY A 196 -53.86 -9.59 5.18
CA GLY A 196 -53.54 -8.56 6.18
C GLY A 196 -52.48 -8.88 7.24
N ASP A 197 -52.13 -7.81 7.97
CA ASP A 197 -51.28 -7.69 9.16
C ASP A 197 -50.19 -8.78 9.28
N ARG A 198 -49.17 -8.68 8.44
CA ARG A 198 -48.01 -9.58 8.40
C ARG A 198 -46.79 -8.88 8.96
N ARG A 199 -45.98 -9.63 9.73
CA ARG A 199 -44.76 -9.14 10.39
C ARG A 199 -43.78 -8.57 9.35
N SER A 200 -42.99 -7.60 9.77
CA SER A 200 -41.92 -6.95 8.99
C SER A 200 -40.86 -7.89 8.37
N ASP A 201 -40.92 -9.18 8.69
CA ASP A 201 -39.84 -10.15 8.48
C ASP A 201 -40.06 -11.07 7.25
N ASP A 202 -41.17 -10.85 6.52
CA ASP A 202 -41.56 -11.64 5.35
C ASP A 202 -41.03 -11.03 4.04
N ILE A 203 -40.01 -11.64 3.44
CA ILE A 203 -39.35 -11.20 2.20
C ILE A 203 -39.99 -11.83 0.95
N TRP A 204 -40.05 -11.07 -0.14
CA TRP A 204 -40.58 -11.53 -1.42
C TRP A 204 -39.75 -12.67 -2.03
N PRO A 205 -40.38 -13.64 -2.72
CA PRO A 205 -39.64 -14.64 -3.50
C PRO A 205 -38.80 -13.98 -4.58
N LEU A 206 -37.65 -14.58 -4.90
CA LEU A 206 -36.72 -14.07 -5.92
C LEU A 206 -37.38 -13.75 -7.27
N HIS A 207 -38.41 -14.51 -7.69
CA HIS A 207 -39.13 -14.30 -8.94
C HIS A 207 -40.11 -13.10 -8.92
N LEU A 208 -40.48 -12.60 -7.74
CA LEU A 208 -41.36 -11.43 -7.56
C LEU A 208 -40.63 -10.19 -7.04
N LEU A 209 -39.33 -10.32 -6.78
CA LEU A 209 -38.51 -9.22 -6.34
C LEU A 209 -38.32 -8.24 -7.52
N ASP A 210 -38.81 -7.01 -7.37
CA ASP A 210 -38.60 -5.96 -8.36
C ASP A 210 -37.25 -5.29 -8.11
N LEU A 211 -36.34 -5.44 -9.06
CA LEU A 211 -34.99 -4.87 -8.99
C LEU A 211 -34.98 -3.34 -9.19
N LYS A 212 -36.08 -2.76 -9.69
CA LYS A 212 -36.21 -1.31 -9.89
C LYS A 212 -36.77 -0.58 -8.67
N ASP A 213 -37.37 -1.30 -7.74
CA ASP A 213 -37.90 -0.74 -6.50
C ASP A 213 -36.81 -0.75 -5.42
N ASP A 214 -36.16 0.40 -5.27
CA ASP A 214 -35.09 0.59 -4.28
C ASP A 214 -35.55 0.31 -2.84
N HIS A 215 -36.83 0.56 -2.50
CA HIS A 215 -37.31 0.35 -1.15
C HIS A 215 -37.43 -1.15 -0.83
N HIS A 216 -37.99 -1.93 -1.75
CA HIS A 216 -38.07 -3.39 -1.61
C HIS A 216 -36.69 -4.05 -1.63
N MET A 217 -35.80 -3.59 -2.50
CA MET A 217 -34.41 -4.04 -2.55
C MET A 217 -33.66 -3.70 -1.26
N PHE A 218 -33.90 -2.52 -0.68
CA PHE A 218 -33.25 -2.10 0.57
C PHE A 218 -33.63 -2.97 1.78
N VAL A 219 -34.89 -3.43 1.87
CA VAL A 219 -35.31 -4.35 2.94
C VAL A 219 -34.57 -5.68 2.83
N THR A 220 -34.45 -6.21 1.61
CA THR A 220 -33.75 -7.48 1.37
C THR A 220 -32.23 -7.32 1.57
N TYR A 221 -31.68 -6.20 1.12
CA TYR A 221 -30.29 -5.80 1.34
C TYR A 221 -29.94 -5.75 2.83
N SER A 222 -30.79 -5.10 3.63
CA SER A 222 -30.57 -4.96 5.08
C SER A 222 -30.49 -6.31 5.79
N LEU A 223 -31.21 -7.32 5.30
CA LEU A 223 -31.16 -8.67 5.84
C LEU A 223 -29.93 -9.46 5.33
N LEU A 224 -29.64 -9.41 4.03
CA LEU A 224 -28.69 -10.32 3.38
C LEU A 224 -27.25 -9.78 3.28
N LYS A 225 -27.02 -8.47 3.48
CA LYS A 225 -25.71 -7.83 3.20
C LYS A 225 -24.51 -8.45 3.92
N ASN A 226 -24.72 -9.06 5.09
CA ASN A 226 -23.67 -9.60 5.95
C ASN A 226 -23.62 -11.14 5.95
N ILE A 227 -24.44 -11.80 5.11
CA ILE A 227 -24.55 -13.26 5.11
C ILE A 227 -23.33 -13.89 4.42
N PRO A 228 -22.55 -14.74 5.14
CA PRO A 228 -21.33 -15.31 4.60
C PRO A 228 -21.55 -16.11 3.31
N VAL A 229 -22.63 -16.89 3.22
CA VAL A 229 -22.90 -17.73 2.04
C VAL A 229 -23.27 -16.89 0.81
N ALA A 230 -23.95 -15.77 1.01
CA ALA A 230 -24.26 -14.82 -0.07
C ALA A 230 -23.00 -14.09 -0.54
N ILE A 231 -22.15 -13.64 0.39
CA ILE A 231 -20.85 -13.03 0.10
C ILE A 231 -19.95 -14.01 -0.65
N GLN A 232 -19.84 -15.26 -0.20
CA GLN A 232 -19.04 -16.29 -0.85
C GLN A 232 -19.49 -16.51 -2.31
N TYR A 233 -20.81 -16.56 -2.53
CA TYR A 233 -21.35 -16.72 -3.87
C TYR A 233 -21.01 -15.52 -4.77
N TYR A 234 -21.17 -14.30 -4.26
CA TYR A 234 -20.81 -13.08 -4.97
C TYR A 234 -19.33 -13.07 -5.36
N LEU A 235 -18.45 -13.39 -4.41
CA LEU A 235 -17.01 -13.41 -4.64
C LEU A 235 -16.59 -14.45 -5.69
N HIS A 236 -17.11 -15.68 -5.59
CA HIS A 236 -16.71 -16.77 -6.50
C HIS A 236 -17.27 -16.64 -7.92
N ASN A 237 -18.48 -16.10 -8.10
CA ASN A 237 -19.14 -16.07 -9.40
C ASN A 237 -18.97 -14.74 -10.14
N ILE A 238 -18.68 -13.65 -9.41
CA ILE A 238 -18.63 -12.30 -9.97
C ILE A 238 -17.26 -11.67 -9.74
N VAL A 239 -16.85 -11.47 -8.49
CA VAL A 239 -15.62 -10.69 -8.20
C VAL A 239 -14.37 -11.39 -8.71
N PHE A 240 -14.04 -12.58 -8.22
CA PHE A 240 -12.77 -13.23 -8.57
C PHE A 240 -12.62 -13.55 -10.06
N PRO A 241 -13.65 -14.04 -10.78
CA PRO A 241 -13.55 -14.21 -12.23
C PRO A 241 -13.24 -12.91 -12.97
N LEU A 242 -13.72 -11.77 -12.48
CA LEU A 242 -13.50 -10.45 -13.10
C LEU A 242 -12.17 -9.79 -12.69
N THR A 243 -11.66 -10.07 -11.49
CA THR A 243 -10.48 -9.38 -10.94
C THR A 243 -9.21 -10.21 -10.96
N MET A 244 -9.30 -11.53 -11.14
CA MET A 244 -8.15 -12.46 -11.11
C MET A 244 -7.70 -12.89 -12.51
N GLU A 245 -8.17 -12.21 -13.57
CA GLU A 245 -7.59 -12.37 -14.90
C GLU A 245 -6.19 -11.74 -14.91
N GLN A 246 -5.16 -12.58 -15.05
CA GLN A 246 -3.77 -12.14 -15.08
C GLN A 246 -3.13 -12.46 -16.43
N ASN A 247 -2.31 -11.52 -16.90
CA ASN A 247 -1.38 -11.79 -17.99
C ASN A 247 -0.20 -12.59 -17.43
N MET A 248 0.19 -13.66 -18.12
CA MET A 248 1.30 -14.52 -17.69
C MET A 248 2.66 -13.80 -17.78
N GLU A 249 2.75 -12.74 -18.57
CA GLU A 249 3.96 -11.96 -18.80
C GLU A 249 3.64 -10.47 -18.80
N LYS A 250 4.51 -9.67 -18.18
CA LYS A 250 4.45 -8.21 -18.15
C LYS A 250 5.84 -7.65 -18.47
N ILE A 251 5.92 -6.52 -19.15
CA ILE A 251 7.16 -5.77 -19.26
C ILE A 251 7.46 -5.18 -17.88
N ASN A 252 8.58 -5.60 -17.28
CA ASN A 252 9.01 -5.11 -15.98
C ASN A 252 9.60 -3.70 -16.15
N ALA A 253 9.19 -2.80 -15.26
CA ALA A 253 9.78 -1.48 -15.07
C ALA A 253 10.31 -1.39 -13.63
N SER A 254 11.44 -0.73 -13.44
CA SER A 254 12.07 -0.52 -12.15
C SER A 254 12.25 0.98 -11.89
N GLY A 255 12.17 1.43 -10.64
CA GLY A 255 12.50 2.81 -10.26
C GLY A 255 13.93 3.22 -10.68
N GLN A 256 14.86 2.25 -10.77
CA GLN A 256 16.19 2.51 -11.34
C GLN A 256 16.17 2.97 -12.81
N ASP A 257 15.12 2.64 -13.55
CA ASP A 257 14.96 3.06 -14.94
C ASP A 257 14.71 4.58 -15.04
N LEU A 258 14.13 5.20 -13.99
CA LEU A 258 13.95 6.66 -13.86
C LEU A 258 15.29 7.37 -13.57
N GLY A 259 16.08 6.82 -12.64
CA GLY A 259 17.39 7.36 -12.27
C GLY A 259 18.49 7.10 -13.31
N GLY A 260 18.32 6.07 -14.14
CA GLY A 260 19.26 5.66 -15.17
C GLY A 260 19.11 6.41 -16.51
N GLU A 261 20.09 6.21 -17.40
CA GLU A 261 20.07 6.79 -18.76
C GLU A 261 19.32 5.91 -19.79
N MET A 262 18.64 4.84 -19.35
CA MET A 262 17.99 3.89 -20.25
C MET A 262 16.80 4.52 -20.97
N LEU A 263 15.89 5.12 -20.19
CA LEU A 263 14.66 5.74 -20.69
C LEU A 263 14.81 7.27 -20.81
N PHE A 264 15.42 7.91 -19.80
CA PHE A 264 15.51 9.37 -19.73
C PHE A 264 16.94 9.86 -19.99
N GLY A 265 17.12 10.63 -21.07
CA GLY A 265 18.42 11.17 -21.45
C GLY A 265 18.88 12.39 -20.63
N ARG A 266 17.99 12.97 -19.81
CA ARG A 266 18.27 14.14 -18.98
C ARG A 266 17.45 14.09 -17.70
N ARG A 267 18.10 14.36 -16.56
CA ARG A 267 17.49 14.51 -15.24
C ARG A 267 17.62 15.96 -14.81
N VAL A 268 16.54 16.56 -14.30
CA VAL A 268 16.49 17.98 -13.93
C VAL A 268 16.67 18.17 -12.42
N GLY A 269 16.11 17.26 -11.62
CA GLY A 269 16.25 17.24 -10.16
C GLY A 269 15.59 15.98 -9.58
N PHE A 270 15.86 15.72 -8.31
CA PHE A 270 15.21 14.70 -7.49
C PHE A 270 15.03 15.33 -6.11
N SER A 271 13.79 15.42 -5.62
CA SER A 271 13.47 15.82 -4.24
C SER A 271 13.42 14.56 -3.38
N GLY A 272 13.81 14.65 -2.11
CA GLY A 272 13.72 13.52 -1.20
C GLY A 272 14.58 13.69 0.04
N THR A 273 14.25 12.94 1.09
CA THR A 273 15.06 12.91 2.30
C THR A 273 16.39 12.19 2.02
N PRO A 274 17.55 12.80 2.35
CA PRO A 274 18.87 12.23 2.09
C PRO A 274 18.97 10.74 2.45
N SER A 275 19.48 9.94 1.51
CA SER A 275 19.68 8.50 1.67
C SER A 275 20.90 8.03 0.90
N ASP A 276 21.65 7.07 1.45
CA ASP A 276 22.73 6.39 0.74
C ASP A 276 22.22 5.23 -0.14
N LEU A 277 20.92 4.92 -0.07
CA LEU A 277 20.25 3.91 -0.89
C LEU A 277 19.81 4.49 -2.24
N LEU A 278 20.79 4.94 -3.04
CA LEU A 278 20.55 5.52 -4.35
C LEU A 278 21.14 4.66 -5.46
N PRO A 279 20.50 4.59 -6.65
CA PRO A 279 21.16 4.10 -7.86
C PRO A 279 22.49 4.81 -8.10
N GLU A 280 23.51 4.08 -8.56
CA GLU A 280 24.86 4.62 -8.77
C GLU A 280 24.86 5.82 -9.74
N GLU A 281 23.90 5.86 -10.66
CA GLU A 281 23.73 6.88 -11.69
C GLU A 281 23.18 8.22 -11.16
N LEU A 282 22.57 8.24 -9.98
CA LEU A 282 22.16 9.47 -9.29
C LEU A 282 23.35 10.13 -8.56
N GLY A 283 24.48 9.43 -8.43
CA GLY A 283 25.67 9.92 -7.76
C GLY A 283 25.64 9.68 -6.25
N GLN A 284 26.45 10.46 -5.52
CA GLN A 284 26.50 10.38 -4.06
C GLN A 284 25.63 11.48 -3.45
N CYS A 285 24.81 11.10 -2.48
CA CYS A 285 24.06 12.04 -1.66
C CYS A 285 25.05 12.99 -0.94
N GLN A 286 24.79 14.29 -1.04
CA GLN A 286 25.58 15.30 -0.34
C GLN A 286 24.80 15.74 0.89
N TYR A 287 25.32 15.39 2.07
CA TYR A 287 24.73 15.77 3.33
C TYR A 287 25.22 17.15 3.76
N GLU A 288 24.32 17.97 4.25
CA GLU A 288 24.68 19.21 4.91
C GLU A 288 25.30 18.91 6.28
N GLU A 289 26.46 19.51 6.56
CA GLU A 289 27.19 19.25 7.80
C GLU A 289 26.35 19.64 9.04
N CYS A 290 26.41 18.80 10.06
CA CYS A 290 25.78 19.00 11.38
C CYS A 290 24.25 18.92 11.45
N VAL A 291 23.52 18.80 10.33
CA VAL A 291 22.05 18.75 10.34
C VAL A 291 21.50 17.58 11.16
N ASP A 292 21.97 16.36 10.94
CA ASP A 292 21.50 15.18 11.71
C ASP A 292 21.80 15.30 13.20
N GLY A 293 22.97 15.84 13.54
CA GLY A 293 23.36 16.11 14.92
C GLY A 293 22.46 17.16 15.58
N GLN A 294 22.03 18.16 14.81
CA GLN A 294 21.09 19.19 15.25
C GLN A 294 19.69 18.62 15.46
N ILE A 295 19.19 17.79 14.53
CA ILE A 295 17.91 17.08 14.65
C ILE A 295 17.90 16.22 15.91
N LEU A 296 18.93 15.38 16.09
CA LEU A 296 19.07 14.55 17.30
C LEU A 296 19.11 15.39 18.58
N ASN A 297 19.86 16.49 18.58
CA ASN A 297 19.93 17.39 19.72
C ASN A 297 18.56 18.00 20.06
N TYR A 298 17.77 18.41 19.07
CA TYR A 298 16.43 18.94 19.30
C TYR A 298 15.46 17.91 19.89
N LEU A 299 15.53 16.67 19.42
CA LEU A 299 14.63 15.60 19.86
C LEU A 299 15.05 14.92 21.17
N THR A 300 16.27 15.18 21.66
CA THR A 300 16.81 14.60 22.90
C THR A 300 17.06 15.62 24.02
N SER A 301 17.07 16.91 23.70
CA SER A 301 17.25 17.98 24.69
C SER A 301 15.96 18.23 25.49
N GLU A 302 16.07 18.22 26.82
CA GLU A 302 14.95 18.47 27.75
C GLU A 302 14.38 19.90 27.65
N ASP A 303 15.15 20.85 27.10
CA ASP A 303 14.69 22.24 26.90
C ASP A 303 13.63 22.33 25.78
N ILE A 304 13.66 21.39 24.84
CA ILE A 304 12.81 21.38 23.64
C ILE A 304 11.79 20.24 23.70
N MET A 305 12.22 19.06 24.17
CA MET A 305 11.46 17.83 24.13
C MET A 305 11.26 17.29 25.55
N SER A 306 10.00 17.08 25.92
CA SER A 306 9.61 16.39 27.16
C SER A 306 8.92 15.06 26.82
N SER A 307 8.78 14.15 27.79
CA SER A 307 8.13 12.86 27.57
C SER A 307 7.12 12.52 28.67
N ARG A 308 6.04 11.84 28.28
CA ARG A 308 4.95 11.39 29.14
C ARG A 308 4.55 9.97 28.76
N ILE A 309 4.64 9.06 29.72
CA ILE A 309 4.15 7.68 29.57
C ILE A 309 2.68 7.66 29.96
N LEU A 310 1.84 7.08 29.11
CA LEU A 310 0.41 6.93 29.34
C LEU A 310 0.11 5.76 30.29
N GLY A 311 -1.02 5.82 31.00
CA GLY A 311 -1.44 4.74 31.91
C GLY A 311 -1.79 3.44 31.17
N GLN A 312 -1.80 2.31 31.88
CA GLN A 312 -2.22 1.02 31.31
C GLN A 312 -3.68 0.99 30.82
N ASP A 313 -4.51 1.88 31.36
CA ASP A 313 -5.92 2.04 31.01
C ASP A 313 -6.15 3.16 29.96
N TRP A 314 -5.14 3.43 29.12
CA TRP A 314 -5.23 4.45 28.08
C TRP A 314 -6.34 4.14 27.07
N SER A 315 -6.90 5.21 26.51
CA SER A 315 -7.86 5.15 25.41
C SER A 315 -7.78 6.45 24.63
N VAL A 316 -8.25 6.46 23.38
CA VAL A 316 -8.28 7.64 22.52
C VAL A 316 -8.99 8.82 23.21
N ALA A 317 -10.13 8.57 23.85
CA ALA A 317 -10.85 9.60 24.59
C ALA A 317 -10.01 10.19 25.74
N LYS A 318 -9.38 9.34 26.58
CA LYS A 318 -8.52 9.80 27.68
C LYS A 318 -7.28 10.55 27.19
N LEU A 319 -6.72 10.14 26.06
CA LEU A 319 -5.60 10.83 25.41
C LEU A 319 -6.03 12.25 25.00
N LEU A 320 -7.13 12.37 24.27
CA LEU A 320 -7.68 13.66 23.85
C LEU A 320 -8.07 14.54 25.04
N ASP A 321 -8.66 13.96 26.09
CA ASP A 321 -8.98 14.66 27.34
C ASP A 321 -7.71 15.19 28.01
N ALA A 322 -6.64 14.38 28.08
CA ALA A 322 -5.36 14.78 28.65
C ALA A 322 -4.70 15.91 27.85
N ILE A 323 -4.87 15.95 26.54
CA ILE A 323 -4.37 17.04 25.68
C ILE A 323 -5.21 18.30 25.87
N ALA A 324 -6.54 18.17 25.83
CA ALA A 324 -7.49 19.27 25.92
C ALA A 324 -7.42 20.02 27.26
N THR A 325 -7.16 19.29 28.36
CA THR A 325 -7.16 19.81 29.73
C THR A 325 -5.78 20.15 30.29
N ASN A 326 -4.71 19.98 29.50
CA ASN A 326 -3.35 20.23 29.99
C ASN A 326 -3.09 21.72 30.28
N GLU A 327 -2.37 21.98 31.37
CA GLU A 327 -1.82 23.31 31.71
C GLU A 327 -0.29 23.22 31.83
N PRO A 328 0.49 23.96 31.02
CA PRO A 328 0.07 24.90 29.98
C PRO A 328 -0.59 24.19 28.78
N SER A 329 -1.50 24.88 28.09
CA SER A 329 -2.24 24.32 26.96
C SER A 329 -1.32 24.01 25.75
N PHE A 330 -1.63 22.91 25.06
CA PHE A 330 -1.02 22.59 23.78
C PHE A 330 -1.71 23.36 22.65
N HIS A 331 -0.96 23.61 21.58
CA HIS A 331 -1.41 24.28 20.36
C HIS A 331 -1.55 23.30 19.20
N CYS A 332 -0.91 22.13 19.27
CA CYS A 332 -0.89 21.16 18.19
C CYS A 332 -0.88 19.73 18.75
N LEU A 333 -1.59 18.83 18.07
CA LEU A 333 -1.46 17.38 18.22
C LEU A 333 -0.96 16.80 16.89
N ILE A 334 0.15 16.08 16.95
CA ILE A 334 0.81 15.41 15.84
C ILE A 334 0.72 13.90 16.12
N ASP A 335 -0.23 13.23 15.47
CA ASP A 335 -0.50 11.80 15.65
C ASP A 335 0.34 10.93 14.71
N SER A 336 1.68 11.11 14.71
CA SER A 336 2.59 10.31 13.89
C SER A 336 2.56 8.80 14.21
N GLY A 337 2.09 8.43 15.39
CA GLY A 337 1.98 7.04 15.84
C GLY A 337 0.64 6.38 15.56
N ALA A 338 -0.28 7.07 14.87
CA ALA A 338 -1.66 6.63 14.62
C ALA A 338 -2.40 6.10 15.85
N LEU A 339 -2.24 6.79 16.99
CA LEU A 339 -2.93 6.42 18.21
C LEU A 339 -4.41 6.82 18.18
N ILE A 340 -4.79 7.84 17.40
CA ILE A 340 -6.18 8.30 17.28
C ILE A 340 -6.96 7.40 16.33
N THR A 341 -7.36 6.25 16.85
CA THR A 341 -8.22 5.31 16.13
C THR A 341 -9.70 5.55 16.46
N GLY A 342 -10.57 5.11 15.55
CA GLY A 342 -12.04 5.16 15.73
C GLY A 342 -12.71 6.52 15.50
N MET A 343 -11.97 7.58 15.20
CA MET A 343 -12.51 8.92 14.93
C MET A 343 -12.02 9.45 13.58
N SER A 344 -12.80 10.31 12.93
CA SER A 344 -12.38 11.12 11.78
C SER A 344 -11.73 12.43 12.23
N ASN A 345 -10.95 13.07 11.37
CA ASN A 345 -10.28 14.36 11.67
C ASN A 345 -11.28 15.44 12.13
N TYR A 346 -12.46 15.48 11.51
CA TYR A 346 -13.56 16.35 11.94
C TYR A 346 -14.10 15.99 13.34
N GLU A 347 -14.26 14.69 13.64
CA GLU A 347 -14.74 14.23 14.95
C GLU A 347 -13.73 14.52 16.06
N VAL A 348 -12.43 14.39 15.79
CA VAL A 348 -11.36 14.77 16.72
C VAL A 348 -11.43 16.28 17.00
N ALA A 349 -11.52 17.11 15.95
CA ALA A 349 -11.65 18.55 16.09
C ALA A 349 -12.89 18.94 16.92
N LYS A 350 -14.03 18.28 16.66
CA LYS A 350 -15.28 18.48 17.40
C LYS A 350 -15.17 18.00 18.85
N TYR A 351 -14.51 16.87 19.09
CA TYR A 351 -14.32 16.31 20.41
C TYR A 351 -13.49 17.26 21.28
N LEU A 352 -12.34 17.71 20.78
CA LEU A 352 -11.46 18.66 21.48
C LEU A 352 -12.21 19.94 21.91
N LEU A 353 -12.97 20.55 20.99
CA LEU A 353 -13.74 21.77 21.28
C LEU A 353 -14.83 21.57 22.36
N SER A 354 -15.39 20.36 22.46
CA SER A 354 -16.49 20.03 23.37
C SER A 354 -16.04 19.47 24.72
N HIS A 355 -14.84 18.88 24.81
CA HIS A 355 -14.36 18.12 25.98
C HIS A 355 -13.20 18.77 26.74
N GLY A 356 -13.07 20.10 26.64
CA GLY A 356 -12.24 20.86 27.57
C GLY A 356 -11.11 21.69 26.96
N LEU A 357 -10.97 21.72 25.62
CA LEU A 357 -9.96 22.55 24.99
C LEU A 357 -10.13 24.02 25.40
N SER A 358 -9.04 24.64 25.87
CA SER A 358 -9.01 25.99 26.43
C SER A 358 -9.80 27.01 25.59
N LYS A 359 -10.52 27.90 26.28
CA LYS A 359 -11.33 28.96 25.65
C LYS A 359 -10.50 29.98 24.87
N GLN A 360 -9.17 29.94 24.98
CA GLN A 360 -8.26 30.76 24.18
C GLN A 360 -8.29 30.39 22.69
N PHE A 361 -8.68 29.14 22.36
CA PHE A 361 -8.75 28.67 20.99
C PHE A 361 -10.13 28.92 20.40
N ASP A 362 -10.17 29.69 19.31
CA ASP A 362 -11.37 30.05 18.55
C ASP A 362 -11.79 28.94 17.56
N GLY A 363 -10.90 27.99 17.26
CA GLY A 363 -11.20 26.83 16.42
C GLY A 363 -10.08 25.78 16.40
N VAL A 364 -10.39 24.63 15.80
CA VAL A 364 -9.45 23.52 15.58
C VAL A 364 -9.25 23.31 14.09
N VAL A 365 -8.01 23.38 13.62
CA VAL A 365 -7.57 23.11 12.25
C VAL A 365 -7.37 21.61 12.07
N PHE A 366 -7.86 21.07 10.96
CA PHE A 366 -7.73 19.67 10.57
C PHE A 366 -7.76 19.57 9.03
N LEU A 367 -7.34 18.44 8.50
CA LEU A 367 -7.38 18.16 7.06
C LEU A 367 -8.60 17.31 6.72
N ASP A 368 -9.32 17.71 5.67
CA ASP A 368 -10.47 16.93 5.17
C ASP A 368 -10.02 15.82 4.21
N ASN A 369 -10.96 14.98 3.76
CA ASN A 369 -10.66 13.84 2.87
C ASN A 369 -10.22 14.26 1.44
N LYS A 370 -9.97 15.55 1.22
CA LYS A 370 -9.42 16.11 -0.03
C LYS A 370 -8.13 16.87 0.26
N ASP A 371 -7.53 16.60 1.41
CA ASP A 371 -6.27 17.16 1.89
C ASP A 371 -6.30 18.69 2.08
N ARG A 372 -7.50 19.27 2.17
CA ARG A 372 -7.66 20.72 2.32
C ARG A 372 -7.59 21.13 3.78
N LYS A 373 -6.88 22.23 4.03
CA LYS A 373 -6.79 22.89 5.35
C LYS A 373 -8.15 23.46 5.76
N MET A 374 -8.85 22.76 6.66
CA MET A 374 -10.15 23.18 7.20
C MET A 374 -10.01 23.61 8.67
N ILE A 375 -10.91 24.47 9.14
CA ILE A 375 -11.00 24.84 10.55
C ILE A 375 -12.45 24.71 11.02
N LEU A 376 -12.63 24.00 12.14
CA LEU A 376 -13.88 23.96 12.87
C LEU A 376 -13.91 25.12 13.86
N LEU A 377 -14.76 26.10 13.60
CA LEU A 377 -14.92 27.27 14.46
C LEU A 377 -15.72 26.90 15.71
N ARG A 378 -15.23 27.31 16.88
CA ARG A 378 -15.91 27.12 18.17
C ARG A 378 -17.27 27.82 18.19
N HIS A 379 -17.36 29.02 17.61
CA HIS A 379 -18.62 29.75 17.52
C HIS A 379 -19.48 29.19 16.39
N GLY A 380 -20.59 28.55 16.74
CA GLY A 380 -21.54 27.98 15.77
C GLY A 380 -21.17 26.61 15.21
N MET A 381 -20.02 26.02 15.58
CA MET A 381 -19.62 24.65 15.22
C MET A 381 -19.70 24.34 13.72
N HIS A 382 -19.30 25.31 12.90
CA HIS A 382 -19.31 25.19 11.44
C HIS A 382 -17.87 25.14 10.91
N VAL A 383 -17.69 24.44 9.79
CA VAL A 383 -16.41 24.20 9.15
C VAL A 383 -16.23 25.18 8.00
N VAL A 384 -15.06 25.82 7.94
CA VAL A 384 -14.67 26.72 6.85
C VAL A 384 -13.23 26.43 6.42
N ARG A 385 -12.82 26.88 5.23
CA ARG A 385 -11.42 26.78 4.80
C ARG A 385 -10.54 27.66 5.68
N LEU A 386 -9.34 27.20 6.01
CA LEU A 386 -8.42 27.90 6.90
C LEU A 386 -8.13 29.33 6.40
N ASN A 387 -7.92 29.50 5.09
CA ASN A 387 -7.62 30.78 4.45
C ASN A 387 -8.78 31.79 4.55
N GLN A 388 -10.02 31.31 4.75
CA GLN A 388 -11.23 32.15 4.83
C GLN A 388 -11.64 32.48 6.26
N ALA A 389 -11.11 31.76 7.26
CA ALA A 389 -11.56 31.86 8.64
C ALA A 389 -11.10 33.12 9.37
N GLY A 390 -9.96 33.70 8.95
CA GLY A 390 -9.37 34.89 9.59
C GLY A 390 -8.94 34.68 11.05
N VAL A 391 -8.78 33.44 11.51
CA VAL A 391 -8.36 33.12 12.88
C VAL A 391 -6.83 33.17 12.98
N PRO A 392 -6.25 33.96 13.90
CA PRO A 392 -4.80 34.08 14.05
C PRO A 392 -4.17 32.80 14.64
N THR A 393 -2.88 32.59 14.36
CA THR A 393 -2.13 31.35 14.72
C THR A 393 -2.11 31.04 16.21
N HIS A 394 -2.10 32.04 17.09
CA HIS A 394 -2.12 31.83 18.55
C HIS A 394 -3.50 31.47 19.12
N LYS A 395 -4.57 31.55 18.31
CA LYS A 395 -5.94 31.20 18.70
C LYS A 395 -6.48 29.97 17.98
N ARG A 396 -5.64 29.24 17.27
CA ARG A 396 -6.02 27.98 16.62
C ARG A 396 -5.28 26.83 17.25
N PHE A 397 -5.96 25.71 17.41
CA PHE A 397 -5.33 24.43 17.72
C PHE A 397 -5.22 23.64 16.42
N SER A 398 -4.11 22.96 16.16
CA SER A 398 -3.93 22.18 14.92
C SER A 398 -3.89 20.68 15.24
N PHE A 399 -4.55 19.87 14.41
CA PHE A 399 -4.48 18.42 14.48
C PHE A 399 -3.91 17.89 13.17
N TYR A 400 -2.79 17.18 13.27
CA TYR A 400 -2.22 16.35 12.22
C TYR A 400 -2.46 14.88 12.60
N ASP A 401 -3.20 14.16 11.78
CA ASP A 401 -3.26 12.70 11.78
C ASP A 401 -2.00 12.11 11.10
N GLN A 402 -1.77 10.81 11.25
CA GLN A 402 -0.56 10.14 10.79
C GLN A 402 -0.23 10.43 9.32
N ILE A 403 -1.21 10.26 8.43
CA ILE A 403 -1.03 10.35 6.98
C ILE A 403 -0.56 11.75 6.59
N HIS A 404 -1.16 12.79 7.17
CA HIS A 404 -0.82 14.16 6.84
C HIS A 404 0.26 14.75 7.76
N THR A 405 1.09 13.91 8.40
CA THR A 405 2.31 14.39 9.08
C THR A 405 3.48 14.62 8.11
N THR A 406 3.34 14.19 6.87
CA THR A 406 4.23 14.40 5.71
C THR A 406 3.54 15.31 4.68
N GLY A 407 4.31 15.98 3.81
CA GLY A 407 3.78 17.00 2.88
C GLY A 407 3.29 18.30 3.56
N MET A 408 2.16 18.24 4.27
CA MET A 408 1.35 19.39 4.66
C MET A 408 1.97 20.36 5.71
N ASP A 409 2.02 21.66 5.41
CA ASP A 409 2.43 22.72 6.37
C ASP A 409 1.26 23.55 6.91
N ILE A 410 1.07 23.53 8.24
CA ILE A 410 0.19 24.45 8.98
C ILE A 410 1.05 25.30 9.92
N HIS A 411 1.16 26.59 9.61
CA HIS A 411 1.97 27.52 10.40
C HIS A 411 1.53 27.59 11.87
N GLN A 412 2.44 27.45 12.82
CA GLN A 412 2.14 27.56 14.26
C GLN A 412 2.61 28.91 14.84
N CYS A 413 2.17 29.26 16.06
CA CYS A 413 2.73 30.42 16.75
C CYS A 413 4.18 30.15 17.23
N ILE A 414 4.94 31.20 17.52
CA ILE A 414 6.39 31.12 17.79
C ILE A 414 6.69 30.33 19.08
N ASP A 415 5.79 30.37 20.06
CA ASP A 415 5.85 29.70 21.35
C ASP A 415 4.95 28.45 21.42
N ALA A 416 4.58 27.91 20.26
CA ALA A 416 3.67 26.78 20.19
C ALA A 416 4.24 25.53 20.88
N ARG A 417 3.36 24.82 21.59
CA ARG A 417 3.64 23.54 22.26
C ARG A 417 2.86 22.44 21.58
N ALA A 418 3.52 21.39 21.14
CA ALA A 418 2.88 20.29 20.43
C ALA A 418 3.01 18.96 21.17
N VAL A 419 1.99 18.11 21.02
CA VAL A 419 2.03 16.71 21.43
C VAL A 419 2.45 15.87 20.23
N LEU A 420 3.43 15.00 20.41
CA LEU A 420 3.85 14.03 19.41
C LEU A 420 3.59 12.63 19.94
N THR A 421 2.91 11.80 19.16
CA THR A 421 2.63 10.40 19.53
C THR A 421 3.67 9.45 18.93
N LEU A 422 3.92 8.33 19.61
CA LEU A 422 4.85 7.29 19.16
C LEU A 422 4.14 5.96 18.83
N GLY A 423 4.38 5.42 17.65
CA GLY A 423 3.88 4.12 17.16
C GLY A 423 4.95 3.02 17.16
N LYS A 424 4.51 1.76 17.02
CA LYS A 424 5.40 0.58 17.06
C LYS A 424 6.26 0.40 15.80
N ASP A 425 5.72 0.77 14.64
CA ASP A 425 6.32 0.55 13.32
C ASP A 425 7.04 1.80 12.78
N MET A 426 7.14 2.86 13.61
CA MET A 426 7.81 4.10 13.20
C MET A 426 9.33 3.94 13.11
N THR A 427 9.92 4.69 12.19
CA THR A 427 11.36 4.91 12.07
C THR A 427 11.77 6.26 12.66
N PHE A 428 13.08 6.49 12.77
CA PHE A 428 13.59 7.79 13.24
C PHE A 428 13.24 8.93 12.26
N ARG A 429 13.11 8.61 10.96
CA ARG A 429 12.71 9.56 9.92
C ARG A 429 11.29 10.07 10.18
N ASP A 430 10.32 9.18 10.32
CA ASP A 430 8.90 9.53 10.54
C ASP A 430 8.73 10.35 11.83
N TYR A 431 9.46 9.95 12.88
CA TYR A 431 9.49 10.67 14.14
C TYR A 431 10.05 12.08 14.00
N ALA A 432 11.15 12.25 13.27
CA ALA A 432 11.74 13.56 13.01
C ALA A 432 10.85 14.42 12.10
N GLN A 433 10.34 13.88 10.99
CA GLN A 433 9.46 14.61 10.07
C GLN A 433 8.17 15.09 10.76
N GLY A 434 7.56 14.23 11.58
CA GLY A 434 6.42 14.58 12.42
C GLY A 434 6.77 15.71 13.39
N ALA A 435 7.88 15.60 14.12
CA ALA A 435 8.34 16.65 15.02
C ALA A 435 8.58 18.01 14.31
N PHE A 436 9.14 17.97 13.10
CA PHE A 436 9.45 19.16 12.30
C PHE A 436 8.24 19.79 11.60
N ARG A 437 7.02 19.27 11.77
CA ARG A 437 5.79 20.06 11.54
C ARG A 437 5.75 21.32 12.43
N MET A 438 6.47 21.28 13.54
CA MET A 438 6.84 22.45 14.33
C MET A 438 8.08 23.11 13.73
N ARG A 439 7.91 23.87 12.63
CA ARG A 439 9.01 24.52 11.89
C ARG A 439 9.90 25.44 12.74
N GLY A 440 9.41 25.91 13.89
CA GLY A 440 10.13 26.73 14.87
C GLY A 440 10.75 25.92 16.02
N ILE A 441 10.93 24.61 15.88
CA ILE A 441 11.63 23.76 16.87
C ILE A 441 13.04 24.30 17.11
N GLY A 442 13.43 24.42 18.39
CA GLY A 442 14.69 25.07 18.78
C GLY A 442 14.68 26.60 18.71
N GLN A 443 13.60 27.22 18.23
CA GLN A 443 13.37 28.68 18.19
C GLN A 443 12.13 29.09 19.00
N GLY A 444 11.91 28.45 20.15
CA GLY A 444 10.82 28.75 21.08
C GLY A 444 9.67 27.74 21.07
N GLN A 445 9.49 26.98 19.99
CA GLN A 445 8.52 25.88 19.96
C GLN A 445 9.06 24.65 20.68
N THR A 446 8.17 23.92 21.36
CA THR A 446 8.52 22.74 22.17
C THR A 446 7.57 21.58 21.93
N LEU A 447 8.02 20.38 22.27
CA LEU A 447 7.32 19.10 22.06
C LEU A 447 7.16 18.33 23.36
N GLU A 448 6.06 17.60 23.48
CA GLU A 448 5.85 16.59 24.53
C GLU A 448 5.49 15.25 23.88
N LEU A 449 6.37 14.26 24.04
CA LEU A 449 6.23 12.92 23.51
C LEU A 449 5.28 12.09 24.37
N PHE A 450 4.21 11.58 23.77
CA PHE A 450 3.27 10.67 24.42
C PHE A 450 3.59 9.24 24.01
N ILE A 451 3.91 8.39 25.00
CA ILE A 451 4.32 6.99 24.79
C ILE A 451 3.28 6.07 25.43
N ILE A 452 2.74 5.15 24.63
CA ILE A 452 1.85 4.09 25.14
C ILE A 452 2.65 2.97 25.83
N PRO A 453 2.10 2.30 26.85
CA PRO A 453 2.78 1.23 27.58
C PRO A 453 3.32 0.10 26.71
N GLU A 454 2.62 -0.25 25.64
CA GLU A 454 2.98 -1.32 24.72
C GLU A 454 4.28 -0.98 23.96
N VAL A 455 4.40 0.24 23.46
CA VAL A 455 5.62 0.73 22.78
C VAL A 455 6.77 0.86 23.77
N MET A 456 6.49 1.30 25.00
CA MET A 456 7.50 1.35 26.06
C MET A 456 8.10 -0.03 26.34
N GLN A 457 7.28 -1.09 26.37
CA GLN A 457 7.77 -2.46 26.54
C GLN A 457 8.68 -2.91 25.39
N LEU A 458 8.37 -2.53 24.15
CA LEU A 458 9.21 -2.84 22.99
C LEU A 458 10.57 -2.15 23.07
N ILE A 459 10.59 -0.88 23.48
CA ILE A 459 11.82 -0.11 23.70
C ILE A 459 12.68 -0.79 24.78
N ASP A 460 12.07 -1.14 25.93
CA ASP A 460 12.77 -1.79 27.03
C ASP A 460 13.35 -3.17 26.64
N ASP A 461 12.61 -3.98 25.88
CA ASP A 461 13.08 -5.29 25.39
C ASP A 461 14.30 -5.14 24.47
N GLN A 462 14.27 -4.19 23.53
CA GLN A 462 15.39 -3.93 22.63
C GLN A 462 16.64 -3.45 23.38
N ILE A 463 16.48 -2.56 24.36
CA ILE A 463 17.60 -2.10 25.20
C ILE A 463 18.23 -3.26 25.97
N LEU A 464 17.40 -4.19 26.48
CA LEU A 464 17.85 -5.37 27.18
C LEU A 464 18.70 -6.27 26.26
N ARG A 465 18.26 -6.48 25.01
CA ARG A 465 19.00 -7.24 23.99
C ARG A 465 20.34 -6.59 23.63
N CYS A 466 20.41 -5.26 23.59
CA CYS A 466 21.65 -4.52 23.31
C CYS A 466 22.63 -4.46 24.50
N SER A 467 22.17 -4.72 25.74
CA SER A 467 22.97 -4.57 26.97
C SER A 467 23.31 -5.88 27.72
N PRO A 468 23.76 -6.97 27.07
CA PRO A 468 24.03 -8.24 27.77
C PRO A 468 25.25 -8.19 28.72
N GLN A 469 25.99 -7.07 28.78
CA GLN A 469 27.25 -6.95 29.53
C GLN A 469 27.13 -6.29 30.92
N LEU A 470 25.96 -5.78 31.33
CA LEU A 470 25.79 -5.12 32.64
C LEU A 470 25.24 -6.05 33.76
N SER A 471 24.91 -7.31 33.46
CA SER A 471 24.28 -8.24 34.41
C SER A 471 25.22 -9.30 35.03
N THR A 472 26.54 -9.26 34.78
CA THR A 472 27.49 -10.28 35.28
C THR A 472 28.18 -9.96 36.61
N ASN A 473 27.73 -8.96 37.38
CA ASN A 473 28.31 -8.64 38.69
C ASN A 473 27.30 -8.69 39.85
N VAL A 474 26.58 -9.83 40.00
CA VAL A 474 26.01 -10.20 41.30
C VAL A 474 26.60 -11.54 41.74
N GLN A 475 27.29 -11.47 42.86
CA GLN A 475 28.11 -12.53 43.45
C GLN A 475 27.33 -13.80 43.76
N ASN A 476 28.00 -14.92 43.47
CA ASN A 476 27.84 -16.25 44.07
C ASN A 476 27.15 -16.29 45.44
N THR A 477 26.04 -17.03 45.54
CA THR A 477 25.76 -17.89 46.71
C THR A 477 25.06 -19.19 46.25
N PRO A 478 25.49 -20.38 46.73
CA PRO A 478 24.95 -21.65 46.27
C PRO A 478 23.82 -22.12 47.19
N THR A 479 22.61 -22.39 46.67
CA THR A 479 21.64 -23.22 47.41
C THR A 479 20.76 -24.07 46.48
N LEU A 480 21.10 -25.37 46.49
CA LEU A 480 20.26 -26.58 46.55
C LEU A 480 18.89 -26.62 45.84
N SER A 481 18.77 -27.54 44.89
CA SER A 481 17.54 -28.14 44.35
C SER A 481 16.77 -28.97 45.40
N PRO A 482 15.46 -29.22 45.20
CA PRO A 482 15.09 -30.54 44.63
C PRO A 482 13.83 -30.61 43.73
N GLN A 483 13.96 -31.45 42.69
CA GLN A 483 13.04 -32.48 42.16
C GLN A 483 11.53 -32.22 41.84
N VAL A 484 11.25 -32.23 40.53
CA VAL A 484 10.28 -33.04 39.74
C VAL A 484 8.87 -33.34 40.29
N SER A 485 7.83 -32.90 39.56
CA SER A 485 6.69 -33.75 39.16
C SER A 485 5.94 -33.19 37.94
N GLN A 486 5.53 -34.10 37.06
CA GLN A 486 4.98 -33.90 35.71
C GLN A 486 3.50 -33.49 35.71
N GLY A 487 3.11 -32.67 34.72
CA GLY A 487 1.72 -32.45 34.32
C GLY A 487 1.65 -31.76 32.95
N TYR A 488 1.14 -32.49 31.95
CA TYR A 488 0.89 -31.99 30.59
C TYR A 488 -0.31 -31.01 30.58
N GLY A 489 -0.15 -29.86 29.91
CA GLY A 489 -1.26 -28.99 29.50
C GLY A 489 -0.94 -27.49 29.54
N ASN A 490 -1.10 -26.81 28.40
CA ASN A 490 -1.04 -25.35 28.16
C ASN A 490 0.35 -24.73 27.93
N ASN A 491 0.82 -24.76 26.67
CA ASN A 491 1.84 -23.83 26.18
C ASN A 491 1.17 -22.54 25.67
N LEU A 492 0.62 -21.75 26.59
CA LEU A 492 0.57 -20.30 26.47
C LEU A 492 1.75 -19.80 27.30
N LEU A 493 2.72 -19.17 26.66
CA LEU A 493 3.90 -18.59 27.31
C LEU A 493 3.45 -17.66 28.46
N PRO A 494 3.85 -17.92 29.72
CA PRO A 494 3.56 -17.00 30.80
C PRO A 494 4.53 -15.82 30.72
N LEU A 495 3.98 -14.60 30.58
CA LEU A 495 4.72 -13.36 30.76
C LEU A 495 5.45 -13.38 32.13
N PRO A 496 6.72 -12.97 32.22
CA PRO A 496 7.36 -12.77 33.50
C PRO A 496 6.70 -11.56 34.20
N SER A 497 5.92 -11.85 35.24
CA SER A 497 5.42 -10.85 36.18
C SER A 497 6.57 -10.25 36.98
N SER A 498 7.17 -9.17 36.47
CA SER A 498 8.12 -8.35 37.22
C SER A 498 7.37 -7.35 38.11
N SER A 499 6.77 -7.86 39.18
CA SER A 499 6.37 -7.06 40.33
C SER A 499 7.60 -6.72 41.17
N ALA A 500 8.26 -5.59 40.85
CA ALA A 500 9.26 -4.97 41.72
C ALA A 500 9.38 -3.44 41.48
N TYR A 501 8.27 -2.71 41.54
CA TYR A 501 8.34 -1.27 41.83
C TYR A 501 8.63 -1.12 43.33
N SER A 502 9.91 -1.07 43.67
CA SER A 502 10.34 -0.50 44.95
C SER A 502 10.57 1.00 44.77
N SER A 503 9.76 1.76 45.49
CA SER A 503 9.85 3.19 45.68
C SER A 503 11.23 3.58 46.24
N GLY A 504 12.10 4.10 45.36
CA GLY A 504 13.41 4.65 45.71
C GLY A 504 13.60 6.02 45.05
N SER A 505 13.18 7.07 45.75
CA SER A 505 13.40 8.46 45.39
C SER A 505 14.90 8.80 45.45
N THR A 506 15.58 8.86 44.29
CA THR A 506 16.72 9.77 43.97
C THR A 506 17.30 9.44 42.58
N ASN A 507 17.10 10.34 41.60
CA ASN A 507 17.79 10.53 40.28
C ASN A 507 16.80 10.79 39.11
N VAL A 508 15.95 11.80 39.22
CA VAL A 508 14.93 12.13 38.21
C VAL A 508 15.50 12.89 36.99
N ALA A 509 16.60 13.63 37.13
CA ALA A 509 17.19 14.39 36.02
C ALA A 509 18.06 13.56 35.05
N GLN A 510 18.36 12.30 35.38
CA GLN A 510 19.08 11.40 34.48
C GLN A 510 18.14 10.43 33.73
N SER A 511 16.83 10.43 34.02
CA SER A 511 15.88 9.50 33.40
C SER A 511 15.25 10.01 32.11
N SER A 512 15.00 11.33 31.98
CA SER A 512 14.23 11.87 30.86
C SER A 512 15.06 12.03 29.58
N VAL A 513 16.25 12.65 29.62
CA VAL A 513 17.19 12.61 28.47
C VAL A 513 17.50 11.17 28.04
N ARG A 514 17.71 10.25 29.00
CA ARG A 514 17.98 8.84 28.69
C ARG A 514 16.81 8.17 27.98
N LEU A 515 15.58 8.44 28.43
CA LEU A 515 14.38 7.91 27.76
C LEU A 515 14.29 8.41 26.31
N LEU A 516 14.47 9.71 26.08
CA LEU A 516 14.45 10.27 24.73
C LEU A 516 15.57 9.70 23.84
N THR A 517 16.77 9.53 24.42
CA THR A 517 17.91 8.90 23.72
C THR A 517 17.59 7.45 23.35
N ASN A 518 16.96 6.71 24.26
CA ASN A 518 16.56 5.33 24.04
C ASN A 518 15.47 5.21 22.96
N VAL A 519 14.50 6.12 22.95
CA VAL A 519 13.47 6.21 21.91
C VAL A 519 14.13 6.44 20.54
N SER A 520 14.99 7.45 20.43
CA SER A 520 15.71 7.75 19.18
C SER A 520 16.54 6.56 18.70
N ALA A 521 17.25 5.89 19.61
CA ALA A 521 18.05 4.71 19.27
C ALA A 521 17.18 3.52 18.80
N TRP A 522 16.06 3.27 19.48
CA TRP A 522 15.11 2.22 19.09
C TRP A 522 14.53 2.48 17.70
N LEU A 523 14.12 3.72 17.42
CA LEU A 523 13.61 4.15 16.12
C LEU A 523 14.67 4.04 15.00
N THR A 524 15.94 4.36 15.30
CA THR A 524 17.05 4.16 14.35
C THR A 524 17.26 2.68 14.04
N ILE A 525 17.16 1.80 15.05
CA ILE A 525 17.26 0.34 14.85
C ILE A 525 16.12 -0.16 13.96
N ASN A 526 14.90 0.35 14.12
CA ASN A 526 13.78 0.01 13.25
C ASN A 526 14.09 0.40 11.79
N GLY A 527 14.57 1.62 11.54
CA GLY A 527 14.99 2.05 10.21
C GLY A 527 16.11 1.19 9.61
N MET A 528 17.10 0.77 10.41
CA MET A 528 18.16 -0.12 9.94
C MET A 528 17.66 -1.49 9.46
N LYS A 529 16.52 -1.99 9.99
CA LYS A 529 15.93 -3.26 9.56
C LYS A 529 15.32 -3.13 8.17
N SER A 530 14.50 -2.10 7.93
CA SER A 530 13.91 -1.84 6.61
C SER A 530 14.98 -1.48 5.57
N GLU A 531 15.94 -0.63 5.93
CA GLU A 531 17.06 -0.26 5.06
C GLU A 531 17.92 -1.48 4.64
N ASN A 532 18.09 -2.50 5.51
CA ASN A 532 18.82 -3.71 5.12
C ASN A 532 18.16 -4.44 3.96
N MET A 533 16.82 -4.49 3.98
CA MET A 533 16.05 -5.12 2.91
C MET A 533 16.11 -4.30 1.63
N GLN A 534 15.85 -2.99 1.74
CA GLN A 534 15.93 -2.06 0.62
C GLN A 534 17.31 -2.12 -0.03
N PHE A 535 18.40 -2.19 0.76
CA PHE A 535 19.76 -2.37 0.25
C PHE A 535 19.93 -3.67 -0.55
N ARG A 536 19.39 -4.78 -0.07
CA ARG A 536 19.44 -6.08 -0.78
C ARG A 536 18.66 -6.02 -2.10
N MET A 537 17.48 -5.40 -2.09
CA MET A 537 16.67 -5.18 -3.29
C MET A 537 17.41 -4.28 -4.28
N LEU A 538 18.00 -3.19 -3.82
CA LEU A 538 18.81 -2.27 -4.63
C LEU A 538 19.99 -3.00 -5.26
N CYS A 539 20.70 -3.87 -4.53
CA CYS A 539 21.79 -4.68 -5.08
C CYS A 539 21.32 -5.57 -6.24
N GLN A 540 20.18 -6.25 -6.08
CA GLN A 540 19.60 -7.09 -7.12
C GLN A 540 19.15 -6.26 -8.33
N GLN A 541 18.47 -5.15 -8.11
CA GLN A 541 18.02 -4.23 -9.15
C GLN A 541 19.20 -3.63 -9.91
N SER A 542 20.27 -3.23 -9.23
CA SER A 542 21.48 -2.64 -9.85
C SER A 542 22.18 -3.63 -10.77
N VAL A 543 22.27 -4.91 -10.39
CA VAL A 543 22.82 -5.95 -11.27
C VAL A 543 21.92 -6.16 -12.49
N ASN A 544 20.61 -6.22 -12.28
CA ASN A 544 19.64 -6.38 -13.38
C ASN A 544 19.68 -5.17 -14.33
N ASN A 545 19.82 -3.95 -13.81
CA ASN A 545 19.86 -2.71 -14.59
C ASN A 545 21.02 -2.70 -15.59
N VAL A 546 22.21 -3.20 -15.21
CA VAL A 546 23.35 -3.34 -16.12
C VAL A 546 22.97 -4.19 -17.35
N ILE A 547 22.27 -5.31 -17.13
CA ILE A 547 21.86 -6.23 -18.19
C ILE A 547 20.70 -5.61 -19.02
N ARG A 548 19.75 -4.97 -18.36
CA ARG A 548 18.59 -4.28 -18.98
C ARG A 548 19.03 -3.16 -19.91
N LYS A 549 19.99 -2.32 -19.52
CA LYS A 549 20.54 -1.25 -20.37
C LYS A 549 21.15 -1.80 -21.66
N GLN A 550 21.93 -2.87 -21.57
CA GLN A 550 22.57 -3.50 -22.73
C GLN A 550 21.54 -4.13 -23.66
N THR A 551 20.55 -4.84 -23.11
CA THR A 551 19.45 -5.44 -23.90
C THR A 551 18.57 -4.38 -24.56
N PHE A 552 18.24 -3.30 -23.86
CA PHE A 552 17.51 -2.17 -24.41
C PHE A 552 18.28 -1.49 -25.56
N GLY A 553 19.59 -1.30 -25.41
CA GLY A 553 20.45 -0.80 -26.49
C GLY A 553 20.42 -1.68 -27.74
N ILE A 554 20.47 -3.01 -27.56
CA ILE A 554 20.36 -3.97 -28.67
C ILE A 554 18.97 -3.88 -29.32
N LEU A 555 17.90 -3.76 -28.54
CA LEU A 555 16.54 -3.62 -29.05
C LEU A 555 16.37 -2.32 -29.84
N LYS A 556 16.96 -1.20 -29.39
CA LYS A 556 16.94 0.08 -30.12
C LYS A 556 17.65 -0.03 -31.46
N ILE A 557 18.78 -0.73 -31.53
CA ILE A 557 19.50 -0.99 -32.79
C ILE A 557 18.66 -1.90 -33.70
N ALA A 558 18.15 -3.00 -33.16
CA ALA A 558 17.32 -3.96 -33.90
C ALA A 558 16.04 -3.31 -34.44
N TYR A 559 15.40 -2.44 -33.66
CA TYR A 559 14.26 -1.64 -34.09
C TYR A 559 14.63 -0.75 -35.28
N LYS A 560 15.76 -0.01 -35.21
CA LYS A 560 16.24 0.80 -36.33
C LYS A 560 16.50 -0.04 -37.58
N GLU A 561 17.15 -1.19 -37.45
CA GLU A 561 17.43 -2.09 -38.58
C GLU A 561 16.15 -2.71 -39.18
N LEU A 562 15.21 -3.17 -38.35
CA LEU A 562 13.94 -3.72 -38.80
C LEU A 562 13.07 -2.67 -39.48
N THR A 563 13.03 -1.46 -38.92
CA THR A 563 12.39 -0.30 -39.53
C THR A 563 13.04 0.01 -40.88
N GLN A 564 14.38 0.07 -40.95
CA GLN A 564 15.09 0.25 -42.23
C GLN A 564 14.73 -0.82 -43.26
N LEU A 565 14.69 -2.10 -42.89
CA LEU A 565 14.34 -3.20 -43.78
C LEU A 565 12.87 -3.18 -44.21
N ALA A 566 11.95 -2.91 -43.28
CA ALA A 566 10.52 -2.81 -43.56
C ALA A 566 10.23 -1.68 -44.55
N PHE A 567 10.94 -0.57 -44.45
CA PHE A 567 10.77 0.58 -45.32
C PHE A 567 11.71 0.60 -46.54
N ALA A 568 12.73 -0.27 -46.62
CA ALA A 568 13.72 -0.34 -47.71
C ALA A 568 13.08 -0.45 -49.12
N GLY A 569 11.95 -1.14 -49.24
CA GLY A 569 11.20 -1.28 -50.49
C GLY A 569 10.29 -0.10 -50.84
N ARG A 570 9.90 0.70 -49.84
CA ARG A 570 9.00 1.86 -49.96
C ARG A 570 9.72 3.21 -49.82
N VAL A 571 11.04 3.21 -49.63
CA VAL A 571 11.89 4.44 -49.53
C VAL A 571 11.67 5.39 -50.70
N LYS A 572 11.41 4.89 -51.92
CA LYS A 572 11.15 5.75 -53.09
C LYS A 572 9.79 6.46 -53.03
N GLU A 573 8.74 5.80 -52.52
CA GLU A 573 7.42 6.41 -52.31
C GLU A 573 7.45 7.38 -51.14
N ILE A 574 8.06 6.98 -50.02
CA ILE A 574 8.23 7.84 -48.85
C ILE A 574 9.09 9.06 -49.21
N ALA A 575 10.23 8.90 -49.90
CA ALA A 575 11.06 10.03 -50.33
C ALA A 575 10.38 10.94 -51.36
N LEU A 576 9.47 10.43 -52.20
CA LEU A 576 8.65 11.26 -53.11
C LEU A 576 7.62 12.09 -52.33
N ILE A 577 6.97 11.49 -51.33
CA ILE A 577 6.03 12.17 -50.42
C ILE A 577 6.79 13.21 -49.57
N THR A 578 7.97 12.88 -49.04
CA THR A 578 8.82 13.78 -48.26
C THR A 578 9.41 14.93 -49.10
N ALA A 579 9.80 14.69 -50.35
CA ALA A 579 10.26 15.75 -51.26
C ALA A 579 9.12 16.71 -51.65
N ALA A 580 7.88 16.23 -51.69
CA ALA A 580 6.69 17.08 -51.80
C ALA A 580 6.41 17.84 -50.49
N ALA A 581 6.64 17.21 -49.32
CA ALA A 581 6.46 17.80 -47.99
C ALA A 581 7.44 18.94 -47.67
N ALA A 582 8.67 18.91 -48.20
CA ALA A 582 9.62 20.03 -48.05
C ALA A 582 9.12 21.36 -48.67
N ASN A 583 8.07 21.33 -49.50
CA ASN A 583 7.45 22.49 -50.13
C ASN A 583 6.08 22.90 -49.52
N GLN A 584 5.50 22.15 -48.56
CA GLN A 584 4.18 22.46 -47.98
C GLN A 584 4.10 22.22 -46.45
N ARG A 585 3.19 22.93 -45.77
CA ARG A 585 3.07 22.99 -44.31
C ARG A 585 2.73 21.62 -43.69
N ALA A 586 3.35 21.33 -42.54
CA ALA A 586 3.48 20.05 -41.83
C ALA A 586 2.22 19.23 -41.48
N GLY A 587 1.00 19.68 -41.82
CA GLY A 587 -0.26 19.03 -41.39
C GLY A 587 -0.69 17.80 -42.20
N ASP A 588 -0.35 17.71 -43.48
CA ASP A 588 -0.78 16.62 -44.38
C ASP A 588 0.08 15.33 -44.26
N ILE A 589 1.16 15.38 -43.48
CA ILE A 589 2.19 14.33 -43.44
C ILE A 589 1.67 13.07 -42.72
N ALA A 590 0.85 13.23 -41.68
CA ALA A 590 0.34 12.13 -40.87
C ALA A 590 -0.68 11.27 -41.64
N GLN A 591 -1.58 11.90 -42.40
CA GLN A 591 -2.61 11.19 -43.18
C GLN A 591 -2.01 10.38 -44.35
N ASP A 592 -1.01 10.93 -45.03
CA ASP A 592 -0.33 10.23 -46.13
C ASP A 592 0.52 9.07 -45.62
N LEU A 593 1.20 9.18 -44.47
CA LEU A 593 1.91 8.05 -43.86
C LEU A 593 0.94 7.01 -43.27
N GLU A 594 -0.16 7.42 -42.63
CA GLU A 594 -1.20 6.50 -42.13
C GLU A 594 -1.78 5.64 -43.25
N SER A 595 -1.93 6.18 -44.46
CA SER A 595 -2.42 5.42 -45.63
C SER A 595 -1.48 4.28 -46.09
N VAL A 596 -0.21 4.32 -45.65
CA VAL A 596 0.80 3.29 -45.92
C VAL A 596 0.70 2.12 -44.92
N PHE A 597 0.05 2.34 -43.77
CA PHE A 597 -0.29 1.34 -42.77
C PHE A 597 -1.75 0.91 -42.95
N ASP A 598 -2.06 -0.36 -42.66
CA ASP A 598 -3.38 -0.97 -42.92
C ASP A 598 -4.46 -0.51 -41.92
N GLY A 599 -4.48 0.77 -41.55
CA GLY A 599 -5.42 1.38 -40.60
C GLY A 599 -5.38 0.83 -39.17
N SER A 600 -4.42 -0.04 -38.85
CA SER A 600 -4.38 -0.81 -37.60
C SER A 600 -3.41 -0.26 -36.55
N ARG A 601 -2.60 0.76 -36.89
CA ARG A 601 -1.68 1.44 -35.97
C ARG A 601 -1.71 2.95 -36.19
N SER A 602 -2.06 3.69 -35.14
CA SER A 602 -1.81 5.12 -35.01
C SER A 602 -0.33 5.31 -34.70
N LEU A 603 0.42 5.99 -35.57
CA LEU A 603 1.80 6.41 -35.27
C LEU A 603 1.76 7.80 -34.64
N PHE A 604 2.49 8.00 -33.54
CA PHE A 604 2.62 9.32 -32.94
C PHE A 604 3.52 10.20 -33.81
N ALA A 605 3.42 11.53 -33.66
CA ALA A 605 4.23 12.48 -34.44
C ALA A 605 5.75 12.24 -34.28
N ASP A 606 6.17 11.86 -33.08
CA ASP A 606 7.56 11.54 -32.75
C ASP A 606 8.04 10.26 -33.46
N ASP A 607 7.16 9.25 -33.60
CA ASP A 607 7.46 8.03 -34.36
C ASP A 607 7.75 8.35 -35.83
N ILE A 608 6.98 9.28 -36.41
CA ILE A 608 7.12 9.72 -37.80
C ILE A 608 8.46 10.45 -38.00
N GLU A 609 8.86 11.30 -37.06
CA GLU A 609 10.14 12.01 -37.09
C GLU A 609 11.34 11.05 -36.92
N GLU A 610 11.24 10.08 -36.01
CA GLU A 610 12.26 9.03 -35.87
C GLU A 610 12.37 8.16 -37.12
N ILE A 611 11.26 7.71 -37.70
CA ILE A 611 11.25 6.95 -38.96
C ILE A 611 11.91 7.78 -40.07
N HIS A 612 11.62 9.07 -40.14
CA HIS A 612 12.20 9.98 -41.12
C HIS A 612 13.73 10.12 -40.97
N THR A 613 14.24 10.29 -39.74
CA THR A 613 15.70 10.36 -39.50
C THR A 613 16.41 9.04 -39.85
N VAL A 614 15.79 7.90 -39.54
CA VAL A 614 16.33 6.55 -39.83
C VAL A 614 16.37 6.26 -41.33
N VAL A 615 15.35 6.68 -42.09
CA VAL A 615 15.27 6.49 -43.55
C VAL A 615 16.22 7.44 -44.29
N GLN A 616 16.37 8.70 -43.84
CA GLN A 616 17.32 9.66 -44.45
C GLN A 616 18.78 9.25 -44.27
N ALA A 617 19.15 8.64 -43.14
CA ALA A 617 20.51 8.13 -42.92
C ALA A 617 20.95 7.07 -43.95
N SER A 618 20.00 6.44 -44.66
CA SER A 618 20.25 5.37 -45.64
C SER A 618 20.71 5.89 -47.01
N SER A 619 20.56 7.18 -47.31
CA SER A 619 20.94 7.72 -48.63
C SER A 619 22.45 7.91 -48.82
N VAL A 620 23.27 7.71 -47.78
CA VAL A 620 24.71 8.06 -47.80
C VAL A 620 25.66 6.85 -47.75
N GLY A 621 25.19 5.62 -47.49
CA GLY A 621 26.08 4.45 -47.35
C GLY A 621 25.64 3.23 -48.17
N ARG A 622 26.20 3.04 -49.37
CA ARG A 622 26.09 1.76 -50.09
C ARG A 622 27.21 0.82 -49.67
N GLY A 623 26.85 -0.31 -49.08
CA GLY A 623 27.62 -1.54 -49.17
C GLY A 623 28.27 -2.01 -47.88
N GLU A 624 27.47 -2.50 -46.93
CA GLU A 624 27.89 -3.57 -46.03
C GLU A 624 26.66 -4.43 -45.73
N THR A 625 26.80 -5.75 -45.88
CA THR A 625 25.74 -6.74 -45.69
C THR A 625 25.29 -6.69 -44.23
N GLN A 626 24.19 -5.99 -43.94
CA GLN A 626 23.68 -5.86 -42.57
C GLN A 626 23.33 -7.24 -42.02
N VAL A 627 24.04 -7.63 -40.96
CA VAL A 627 23.75 -8.85 -40.19
C VAL A 627 22.45 -8.58 -39.44
N ILE A 628 21.34 -9.07 -39.99
CA ILE A 628 20.02 -9.05 -39.33
C ILE A 628 20.23 -9.57 -37.90
N VAL A 629 19.98 -8.74 -36.89
CA VAL A 629 19.95 -9.18 -35.50
C VAL A 629 18.97 -10.35 -35.43
N GLY A 630 19.50 -11.56 -35.22
CA GLY A 630 18.70 -12.77 -35.30
C GLY A 630 17.50 -12.70 -34.36
N ILE A 631 16.32 -13.14 -34.82
CA ILE A 631 15.05 -13.14 -34.07
C ILE A 631 15.24 -13.74 -32.66
N GLN A 632 16.07 -14.77 -32.53
CA GLN A 632 16.41 -15.40 -31.26
C GLN A 632 17.07 -14.43 -30.26
N LYS A 633 17.92 -13.51 -30.73
CA LYS A 633 18.58 -12.52 -29.87
C LYS A 633 17.60 -11.45 -29.42
N ILE A 634 16.66 -11.05 -30.28
CA ILE A 634 15.57 -10.13 -29.93
C ILE A 634 14.67 -10.78 -28.88
N GLN A 635 14.27 -12.04 -29.09
CA GLN A 635 13.46 -12.78 -28.12
C GLN A 635 14.13 -12.82 -26.75
N LYS A 636 15.42 -13.16 -26.68
CA LYS A 636 16.15 -13.14 -25.41
C LYS A 636 16.22 -11.75 -24.75
N CYS A 637 16.30 -10.67 -25.54
CA CYS A 637 16.25 -9.31 -24.98
C CYS A 637 14.86 -9.01 -24.40
N LEU A 638 13.79 -9.47 -25.08
CA LEU A 638 12.43 -9.38 -24.56
C LEU A 638 12.26 -10.22 -23.29
N ASP A 639 12.84 -11.41 -23.23
CA ASP A 639 12.79 -12.29 -22.05
C ASP A 639 13.48 -11.67 -20.83
N VAL A 640 14.49 -10.81 -21.02
CA VAL A 640 15.16 -10.06 -19.94
C VAL A 640 14.33 -8.86 -19.45
N LEU A 641 13.61 -8.21 -20.35
CA LEU A 641 12.75 -7.06 -20.03
C LEU A 641 11.35 -7.47 -19.59
N SER A 642 10.97 -8.72 -19.83
CA SER A 642 9.69 -9.29 -19.42
C SER A 642 9.86 -10.08 -18.15
N GLU A 643 8.94 -9.88 -17.22
CA GLU A 643 8.81 -10.69 -16.03
C GLU A 643 7.63 -11.62 -16.19
N ARG A 644 7.82 -12.89 -15.81
CA ARG A 644 6.71 -13.83 -15.69
C ARG A 644 5.96 -13.54 -14.40
N ILE A 645 4.69 -13.20 -14.56
CA ILE A 645 3.74 -13.08 -13.45
C ILE A 645 2.93 -14.36 -13.43
N ASP A 646 3.61 -15.50 -13.30
CA ASP A 646 2.94 -16.77 -13.16
C ASP A 646 2.96 -17.18 -11.69
N SER A 647 1.81 -17.06 -11.01
CA SER A 647 1.61 -17.56 -9.64
C SER A 647 1.48 -19.09 -9.63
N THR A 648 2.34 -19.78 -10.40
CA THR A 648 2.34 -21.23 -10.48
C THR A 648 2.95 -21.78 -9.20
N ILE A 649 2.17 -22.59 -8.49
CA ILE A 649 2.65 -23.24 -7.28
C ILE A 649 3.71 -24.25 -7.69
N HIS A 650 4.92 -24.06 -7.18
CA HIS A 650 6.04 -24.94 -7.48
C HIS A 650 5.87 -26.26 -6.71
N ASN A 651 6.24 -27.38 -7.34
CA ASN A 651 6.27 -28.70 -6.67
C ASN A 651 7.39 -28.77 -5.60
N ASN A 652 8.37 -27.86 -5.67
CA ASN A 652 9.45 -27.78 -4.70
C ASN A 652 9.28 -26.53 -3.85
N ILE A 653 9.37 -26.69 -2.53
CA ILE A 653 9.45 -25.55 -1.62
C ILE A 653 10.83 -24.90 -1.79
N PRO A 654 10.88 -23.56 -1.96
CA PRO A 654 12.14 -22.83 -2.06
C PRO A 654 13.01 -23.10 -0.84
N LEU A 655 14.22 -23.61 -1.04
CA LEU A 655 15.22 -23.62 0.02
C LEU A 655 15.83 -22.22 0.08
N PRO A 656 16.01 -21.61 1.27
CA PRO A 656 16.65 -20.30 1.39
C PRO A 656 18.05 -20.39 0.79
N ARG A 657 18.29 -19.60 -0.26
CA ARG A 657 19.59 -19.48 -0.92
C ARG A 657 20.17 -18.11 -0.60
N PRO A 658 21.50 -18.00 -0.42
CA PRO A 658 22.14 -16.71 -0.30
C PRO A 658 21.83 -15.85 -1.53
N LEU A 659 21.57 -14.56 -1.32
CA LEU A 659 21.29 -13.63 -2.40
C LEU A 659 22.48 -13.55 -3.37
N SER A 660 23.71 -13.66 -2.83
CA SER A 660 24.92 -13.71 -3.64
C SER A 660 24.95 -14.88 -4.63
N GLU A 661 24.37 -16.03 -4.27
CA GLU A 661 24.28 -17.21 -5.15
C GLU A 661 23.20 -17.00 -6.23
N MET A 662 22.06 -16.43 -5.84
CA MET A 662 20.98 -16.11 -6.79
C MET A 662 21.46 -15.13 -7.86
N ILE A 663 22.10 -14.04 -7.45
CA ILE A 663 22.65 -13.03 -8.36
C ILE A 663 23.74 -13.64 -9.25
N ARG A 664 24.61 -14.49 -8.70
CA ARG A 664 25.64 -15.18 -9.50
C ARG A 664 25.04 -16.06 -10.59
N ASN A 665 23.99 -16.82 -10.27
CA ASN A 665 23.30 -17.65 -11.25
C ASN A 665 22.63 -16.81 -12.34
N GLU A 666 22.06 -15.66 -11.97
CA GLU A 666 21.43 -14.73 -12.92
C GLU A 666 22.46 -14.10 -13.88
N VAL A 667 23.60 -13.68 -13.33
CA VAL A 667 24.73 -13.15 -14.09
C VAL A 667 25.27 -14.18 -15.08
N GLU A 668 25.38 -15.45 -14.67
CA GLU A 668 25.85 -16.52 -15.57
C GLU A 668 24.83 -16.83 -16.68
N ARG A 669 23.53 -16.79 -16.36
CA ARG A 669 22.44 -16.98 -17.33
C ARG A 669 22.48 -15.93 -18.45
N ASN A 670 22.73 -14.67 -18.07
CA ASN A 670 22.70 -13.51 -18.96
C ASN A 670 24.10 -13.02 -19.38
N ARG A 671 25.13 -13.87 -19.22
CA ARG A 671 26.54 -13.53 -19.48
C ARG A 671 26.80 -12.97 -20.89
N GLU A 672 25.97 -13.34 -21.86
CA GLU A 672 26.08 -12.85 -23.24
C GLU A 672 25.86 -11.33 -23.39
N PHE A 673 25.16 -10.71 -22.43
CA PHE A 673 24.87 -9.27 -22.39
C PHE A 673 25.90 -8.47 -21.56
N LEU A 674 26.72 -9.14 -20.74
CA LEU A 674 27.78 -8.53 -19.91
C LEU A 674 29.12 -8.43 -20.66
N LYS A 675 29.17 -7.55 -21.65
CA LYS A 675 30.37 -7.31 -22.47
C LYS A 675 31.20 -6.11 -22.03
N ASP A 676 30.59 -5.17 -21.32
CA ASP A 676 31.23 -3.94 -20.87
C ASP A 676 32.08 -4.17 -19.61
N ASP A 677 33.27 -3.57 -19.59
CA ASP A 677 34.21 -3.71 -18.47
C ASP A 677 33.70 -2.96 -17.23
N TYR A 678 32.98 -1.84 -17.43
CA TYR A 678 32.33 -1.12 -16.33
C TYR A 678 31.21 -1.96 -15.72
N GLY A 679 30.32 -2.52 -16.54
CA GLY A 679 29.24 -3.40 -16.06
C GLY A 679 29.75 -4.62 -15.27
N ARG A 680 30.87 -5.22 -15.66
CA ARG A 680 31.49 -6.32 -14.90
C ARG A 680 32.04 -5.85 -13.55
N ALA A 681 32.70 -4.69 -13.52
CA ALA A 681 33.23 -4.14 -12.27
C ALA A 681 32.14 -3.84 -11.24
N VAL A 682 30.98 -3.32 -11.69
CA VAL A 682 29.81 -3.08 -10.84
C VAL A 682 29.28 -4.39 -10.24
N VAL A 683 29.09 -5.42 -11.07
CA VAL A 683 28.61 -6.73 -10.63
C VAL A 683 29.59 -7.37 -9.63
N ASP A 684 30.89 -7.34 -9.92
CA ASP A 684 31.91 -7.91 -9.03
C ASP A 684 31.97 -7.18 -7.68
N LYS A 685 31.83 -5.84 -7.68
CA LYS A 685 31.76 -5.03 -6.45
C LYS A 685 30.55 -5.41 -5.60
N ILE A 686 29.36 -5.52 -6.20
CA ILE A 686 28.12 -5.88 -5.50
C ILE A 686 28.24 -7.30 -4.92
N LEU A 687 28.70 -8.28 -5.71
CA LEU A 687 28.90 -9.65 -5.25
C LEU A 687 29.90 -9.73 -4.08
N MET A 688 30.98 -8.95 -4.12
CA MET A 688 31.94 -8.89 -3.03
C MET A 688 31.30 -8.36 -1.73
N ILE A 689 30.50 -7.30 -1.82
CA ILE A 689 29.80 -6.72 -0.66
C ILE A 689 28.82 -7.74 -0.06
N LEU A 690 28.01 -8.38 -0.89
CA LEU A 690 27.02 -9.37 -0.45
C LEU A 690 27.67 -10.61 0.21
N VAL A 691 28.74 -11.15 -0.38
CA VAL A 691 29.45 -12.30 0.21
C VAL A 691 30.04 -11.92 1.58
N ASN A 692 30.57 -10.70 1.72
CA ASN A 692 31.10 -10.23 3.00
C ASN A 692 30.00 -10.04 4.06
N SER A 693 28.84 -9.50 3.70
CA SER A 693 27.71 -9.33 4.63
C SER A 693 27.09 -10.68 5.06
N GLU A 694 26.94 -11.61 4.12
CA GLU A 694 26.42 -12.97 4.38
C GLU A 694 27.38 -13.79 5.26
N SER A 695 28.69 -13.65 5.02
CA SER A 695 29.73 -14.31 5.83
C SER A 695 29.74 -13.80 7.28
N ARG A 696 29.53 -12.49 7.48
CA ARG A 696 29.40 -11.90 8.82
C ARG A 696 28.16 -12.40 9.55
N SER A 697 27.02 -12.44 8.86
CA SER A 697 25.75 -12.96 9.41
C SER A 697 25.89 -14.43 9.84
N SER A 698 26.54 -15.25 9.01
CA SER A 698 26.82 -16.66 9.31
C SER A 698 27.76 -16.85 10.53
N SER A 699 28.63 -15.88 10.81
CA SER A 699 29.54 -15.93 11.96
C SER A 699 28.84 -15.60 13.29
N THR A 700 27.87 -14.68 13.28
CA THR A 700 27.06 -14.28 14.44
C THR A 700 26.05 -15.36 14.84
N ILE A 701 25.46 -16.06 13.86
CA ILE A 701 24.56 -17.20 14.11
C ILE A 701 25.28 -18.36 14.81
N ARG A 702 26.58 -18.54 14.55
CA ARG A 702 27.40 -19.56 15.25
C ARG A 702 27.70 -19.22 16.71
N GLN A 703 27.63 -17.94 17.11
CA GLN A 703 27.82 -17.51 18.50
C GLN A 703 26.51 -17.48 19.32
N SER A 704 25.36 -17.41 18.65
CA SER A 704 24.04 -17.20 19.28
C SER A 704 23.17 -18.46 19.32
N ALA A 705 23.75 -19.64 19.06
CA ALA A 705 23.03 -20.90 18.85
C ALA A 705 22.33 -21.51 20.09
N ASN A 706 21.81 -20.70 21.02
CA ASN A 706 21.01 -21.22 22.14
C ASN A 706 19.73 -20.46 22.48
N ILE A 707 19.42 -19.31 21.87
CA ILE A 707 18.11 -18.65 22.02
C ILE A 707 17.85 -17.92 20.70
N GLU A 708 16.62 -17.97 20.20
CA GLU A 708 16.15 -17.39 18.91
C GLU A 708 16.43 -18.26 17.66
N ASN A 709 15.52 -19.21 17.41
CA ASN A 709 15.36 -19.90 16.11
C ASN A 709 13.86 -19.95 15.73
N ALA A 710 13.10 -18.91 16.08
CA ALA A 710 11.67 -18.83 15.81
C ALA A 710 11.26 -17.66 14.90
N GLU A 711 12.10 -16.62 14.74
CA GLU A 711 11.70 -15.38 14.04
C GLU A 711 12.38 -15.19 12.67
N ALA A 712 13.43 -15.94 12.33
CA ALA A 712 14.22 -15.66 11.11
C ALA A 712 13.69 -16.29 9.80
N ASP A 713 12.68 -17.16 9.86
CA ASP A 713 12.17 -17.92 8.71
C ASP A 713 10.76 -17.48 8.24
N GLU A 714 10.07 -16.59 8.95
CA GLU A 714 8.68 -16.16 8.63
C GLU A 714 8.61 -14.89 7.76
N ASP A 715 9.75 -14.25 7.49
CA ASP A 715 9.74 -12.82 7.20
C ASP A 715 10.16 -12.44 5.76
N HIS A 716 10.90 -13.27 5.02
CA HIS A 716 11.56 -12.77 3.79
C HIS A 716 10.64 -12.48 2.58
N GLU A 717 9.43 -13.05 2.51
CA GLU A 717 8.40 -12.73 1.48
C GLU A 717 7.36 -11.72 1.98
N LEU A 718 7.07 -11.70 3.29
CA LEU A 718 6.12 -10.77 3.91
C LEU A 718 6.75 -9.42 4.25
N GLU A 719 8.05 -9.38 4.53
CA GLU A 719 8.82 -8.15 4.69
C GLU A 719 8.97 -7.41 3.36
N LYS A 720 8.98 -8.10 2.21
CA LYS A 720 8.91 -7.42 0.90
C LYS A 720 7.58 -6.70 0.70
N GLU A 721 6.50 -7.22 1.28
CA GLU A 721 5.19 -6.57 1.27
C GLU A 721 5.13 -5.41 2.27
N GLN A 722 5.82 -5.50 3.42
CA GLN A 722 6.01 -4.35 4.33
C GLN A 722 6.86 -3.24 3.68
N VAL A 723 7.92 -3.60 2.95
CA VAL A 723 8.70 -2.64 2.16
C VAL A 723 7.86 -2.06 1.02
N ALA A 724 6.99 -2.85 0.38
CA ALA A 724 6.03 -2.32 -0.58
C ALA A 724 4.99 -1.40 0.08
N GLU A 725 4.56 -1.66 1.33
CA GLU A 725 3.69 -0.78 2.10
C GLU A 725 4.40 0.54 2.48
N GLU A 726 5.69 0.51 2.82
CA GLU A 726 6.54 1.70 3.02
C GLU A 726 6.81 2.45 1.70
N GLU A 727 7.04 1.74 0.60
CA GLU A 727 7.18 2.32 -0.75
C GLU A 727 5.87 2.98 -1.18
N VAL A 728 4.71 2.41 -0.87
CA VAL A 728 3.40 3.02 -1.12
C VAL A 728 3.20 4.29 -0.29
N LEU A 729 3.70 4.32 0.95
CA LEU A 729 3.72 5.54 1.78
C LEU A 729 4.65 6.60 1.16
N GLN A 730 5.83 6.23 0.68
CA GLN A 730 6.79 7.14 0.04
C GLN A 730 6.32 7.64 -1.33
N GLU A 731 5.77 6.78 -2.19
CA GLU A 731 5.18 7.17 -3.48
C GLU A 731 4.02 8.16 -3.27
N GLN A 732 3.29 8.05 -2.16
CA GLN A 732 2.24 9.01 -1.81
C GLN A 732 2.76 10.32 -1.25
N GLU A 733 3.86 10.30 -0.50
CA GLU A 733 4.57 11.54 -0.12
C GLU A 733 5.02 12.31 -1.37
N GLU A 734 5.52 11.61 -2.39
CA GLU A 734 5.93 12.20 -3.67
C GLU A 734 4.72 12.72 -4.48
N GLU A 735 3.64 11.95 -4.58
CA GLU A 735 2.40 12.38 -5.27
C GLU A 735 1.70 13.56 -4.56
N GLU A 736 1.73 13.62 -3.23
CA GLU A 736 1.18 14.75 -2.47
C GLU A 736 2.07 16.01 -2.55
N GLU A 737 3.40 15.86 -2.64
CA GLU A 737 4.31 16.97 -2.95
C GLU A 737 4.06 17.52 -4.36
N GLU A 738 3.80 16.67 -5.37
CA GLU A 738 3.43 17.12 -6.72
C GLU A 738 2.10 17.89 -6.74
N GLU A 739 1.09 17.45 -5.98
CA GLU A 739 -0.17 18.20 -5.85
C GLU A 739 0.01 19.52 -5.09
N GLU A 740 0.92 19.60 -4.12
CA GLU A 740 1.29 20.86 -3.47
C GLU A 740 1.99 21.82 -4.45
N GLU A 741 2.86 21.32 -5.33
CA GLU A 741 3.45 22.15 -6.39
C GLU A 741 2.37 22.71 -7.34
N GLU A 742 1.39 21.88 -7.72
CA GLU A 742 0.25 22.34 -8.54
C GLU A 742 -0.63 23.37 -7.79
N GLU A 743 -0.95 23.14 -6.51
CA GLU A 743 -1.72 24.11 -5.70
C GLU A 743 -0.94 25.41 -5.47
N GLU A 744 0.38 25.36 -5.25
CA GLU A 744 1.24 26.53 -5.14
C GLU A 744 1.29 27.30 -6.47
N GLU A 745 1.36 26.61 -7.60
CA GLU A 745 1.26 27.23 -8.93
C GLU A 745 -0.11 27.90 -9.13
N GLU A 746 -1.21 27.27 -8.71
CA GLU A 746 -2.54 27.87 -8.76
C GLU A 746 -2.66 29.11 -7.85
N GLU A 747 -2.16 29.05 -6.62
CA GLU A 747 -2.14 30.19 -5.70
C GLU A 747 -1.27 31.34 -6.25
N GLN A 748 -0.10 31.03 -6.82
CA GLN A 748 0.75 32.01 -7.49
C GLN A 748 0.03 32.65 -8.68
N GLU A 749 -0.67 31.86 -9.50
CA GLU A 749 -1.49 32.37 -10.60
C GLU A 749 -2.60 33.29 -10.10
N GLU A 750 -3.28 32.94 -9.00
CA GLU A 750 -4.31 33.78 -8.39
C GLU A 750 -3.74 35.10 -7.88
N VAL A 751 -2.59 35.07 -7.21
CA VAL A 751 -1.88 36.27 -6.74
C VAL A 751 -1.48 37.16 -7.91
N VAL A 752 -0.95 36.60 -9.00
CA VAL A 752 -0.61 37.34 -10.22
C VAL A 752 -1.86 37.98 -10.83
N LYS A 753 -2.99 37.24 -10.91
CA LYS A 753 -4.28 37.77 -11.37
C LYS A 753 -4.78 38.90 -10.47
N GLU A 754 -4.55 38.82 -9.17
CA GLU A 754 -4.96 39.84 -8.18
C GLU A 754 -4.09 41.11 -8.28
N ILE A 755 -2.77 40.97 -8.46
CA ILE A 755 -1.83 42.07 -8.72
C ILE A 755 -2.21 42.79 -10.02
N ALA A 756 -2.48 42.04 -11.09
CA ALA A 756 -2.91 42.60 -12.37
C ALA A 756 -4.25 43.37 -12.27
N LYS A 757 -5.17 42.93 -11.40
CA LYS A 757 -6.40 43.69 -11.09
C LYS A 757 -6.08 44.98 -10.34
N LYS A 758 -5.21 44.93 -9.32
CA LYS A 758 -4.78 46.11 -8.55
C LYS A 758 -4.07 47.15 -9.42
N GLU A 759 -3.22 46.72 -10.36
CA GLU A 759 -2.57 47.62 -11.32
C GLU A 759 -3.58 48.31 -12.26
N LYS A 760 -4.56 47.58 -12.80
CA LYS A 760 -5.62 48.17 -13.64
C LYS A 760 -6.47 49.20 -12.88
N VAL A 761 -6.74 48.95 -11.60
CA VAL A 761 -7.44 49.93 -10.72
C VAL A 761 -6.56 51.16 -10.49
N PHE A 762 -5.27 50.96 -10.26
CA PHE A 762 -4.31 52.06 -10.07
C PHE A 762 -4.13 52.91 -11.34
N GLN A 763 -4.13 52.28 -12.52
CA GLN A 763 -4.10 52.97 -13.82
C GLN A 763 -5.36 53.81 -14.04
N ARG A 764 -6.55 53.25 -13.80
CA ARG A 764 -7.82 54.01 -13.88
C ARG A 764 -7.88 55.17 -12.90
N TRP A 765 -7.35 55.00 -11.68
CA TRP A 765 -7.25 56.09 -10.71
C TRP A 765 -6.30 57.20 -11.19
N ARG A 766 -5.16 56.82 -11.78
CA ARG A 766 -4.19 57.77 -12.34
C ARG A 766 -4.76 58.56 -13.52
N GLU A 767 -5.51 57.90 -14.41
CA GLU A 767 -6.20 58.54 -15.53
C GLU A 767 -7.34 59.47 -15.07
N SER A 768 -8.07 59.07 -14.03
CA SER A 768 -9.15 59.88 -13.45
C SER A 768 -8.61 61.14 -12.74
N ASN A 769 -7.47 61.03 -12.05
CA ASN A 769 -6.83 62.18 -11.40
C ASN A 769 -6.03 63.06 -12.37
N SER A 770 -5.59 62.53 -13.51
CA SER A 770 -4.99 63.35 -14.58
C SER A 770 -6.01 64.27 -15.24
N MET A 771 -7.30 63.94 -15.23
CA MET A 771 -8.37 64.81 -15.73
C MET A 771 -8.87 65.86 -14.71
N ALA A 772 -8.44 65.80 -13.45
CA ALA A 772 -8.77 66.79 -12.42
C ALA A 772 -7.75 67.94 -12.31
N CYS A 773 -6.62 67.86 -13.04
CA CYS A 773 -5.55 68.86 -13.06
C CYS A 773 -5.37 69.58 -14.41
N ILE A 774 -6.39 69.55 -15.27
CA ILE A 774 -6.56 70.44 -16.43
C ILE A 774 -7.89 71.16 -16.24
#